data_AF-A0A521ZMM7-F1
#
_entry.id   AF-A0A521ZMM7-F1
#
_cell.length_a   1.000
_cell.length_b   1.000
_cell.length_c   1.000
_cell.angle_alpha   90.00
_cell.angle_beta   90.00
_cell.angle_gamma   90.00
#
_symmetry.space_group_name_H-M   'P 1'
#
loop_
_entity.id
_entity.type
_entity.pdbx_description
1 polymer ?
#
loop_
_entity_poly.entity_id
_entity_poly.type
_entity_poly.pdbx_seq_one_letter_code
_entity_poly.pdbx_strand_id
1 'polypeptide(L)'
;AAPKPATVHVSVNANQTVRNVSGRVFAINTGGGDENLNTPATKAILNDIGSTCLRWPGGSYGDIYHYANEPWDTGATSPRTAGSFSTNFIALATNTHSQAFIIVNYGTGTPEEAAYAVRMFNVTNHSNFKYWEVGNEINGTWEPDYNTNAPFKAHDPWTYAMRFTNYYAQMKAVDPTIKIGAVIEPSEDGYANYTDHPVVNPRTGITHNGWTAVMLAYMRSNNCTPDFVIEHNYGPAAGDTQDLLYPKGWASDAAALRQMLNDYLGNAATNVTLEVTENGTGGDRQNVSLPGGLFYADSIGQILQTEFNSRVWWDLRNGHGTVDNPDPAFYGWRTNANGSVLSDGGIIYGLGGAGNLYPTYYCAKLMPKFATDGDTVVRATSDYPLLATYAVMRTNGTLTLLVINKSASSTLTANFNLSGYVPYGNAAIYSYGIPQDEAARTGVGSPDIAQTNFIGVAASFSATFAPFSATVMVMGAANQPPFTPTSLVATASNAVVSLNWNGSAGADSYIVKRSTISGSGYTTIASGVTATSFADTGLVNGATYYYVVAATNANGVSSNSIEASATPGEIFGWWKFDATSGTNAADSGYGGNPGTLQSGATWVAGVISNAVHLNGTANGYASLPVGVVSALNDFTISTWVKVDANATWARVFDFGSGTGNYMFLAPASGGASVRYAITTGSGEQQLNRAGNLSAGVWHHLAVTLSGSTGVLYVDGVPANTNLNMTLKPSSLGSTTQNYIGKSQWPDPNLTGSVDDFRLYSRALSATEVAALANPVPPAPAGLAAVAGNAQVALNWNAASTATGYKIKRSLTSGSGYVNIATNATLTFTNTGLANGTLYYFVVSATNSFGESTNSTQVSARPTSSASVAMNAANAAGQLQISWPADHTGWQLQSQTNNLTSGLGTNWVNVPTSMQTNQMTVPLNSTNGSVFFRLARPY
;
A
#
# COMPACT_ATOMS: atom_id res chain seq x y z
N ALA A 1 -2.62 46.98 -6.87
CA ALA A 1 -3.08 46.23 -5.68
C ALA A 1 -3.74 47.20 -4.70
N ALA A 2 -4.91 46.84 -4.13
CA ALA A 2 -5.51 47.61 -3.04
C ALA A 2 -4.55 47.63 -1.82
N PRO A 3 -4.39 48.77 -1.13
CA PRO A 3 -3.49 48.85 0.02
C PRO A 3 -3.91 47.85 1.10
N LYS A 4 -2.91 47.25 1.76
CA LYS A 4 -3.13 46.34 2.89
C LYS A 4 -3.94 47.07 3.99
N PRO A 5 -5.09 46.54 4.43
CA PRO A 5 -5.80 47.08 5.57
C PRO A 5 -5.07 46.76 6.88
N ALA A 6 -5.26 47.59 7.91
CA ALA A 6 -4.74 47.31 9.25
C ALA A 6 -5.33 46.01 9.84
N THR A 7 -6.60 45.75 9.54
CA THR A 7 -7.30 44.51 9.91
C THR A 7 -8.38 44.22 8.88
N VAL A 8 -8.50 42.94 8.49
CA VAL A 8 -9.59 42.42 7.67
C VAL A 8 -10.74 42.02 8.59
N HIS A 9 -11.99 42.29 8.22
CA HIS A 9 -13.15 41.83 8.98
C HIS A 9 -13.79 40.64 8.28
N VAL A 10 -13.93 39.55 9.03
CA VAL A 10 -14.59 38.33 8.57
C VAL A 10 -15.82 38.08 9.43
N SER A 11 -16.98 38.01 8.78
CA SER A 11 -18.25 37.67 9.42
C SER A 11 -18.70 36.29 8.97
N VAL A 12 -19.06 35.44 9.93
CA VAL A 12 -19.62 34.11 9.68
C VAL A 12 -20.97 34.02 10.39
N ASN A 13 -22.00 33.61 9.66
CA ASN A 13 -23.32 33.35 10.21
C ASN A 13 -23.65 31.86 10.11
N ALA A 14 -23.41 31.14 11.21
CA ALA A 14 -23.60 29.70 11.29
C ALA A 14 -25.07 29.26 11.13
N ASN A 15 -26.02 30.18 11.33
CA ASN A 15 -27.45 29.93 11.16
C ASN A 15 -27.97 30.24 9.75
N GLN A 16 -27.13 30.82 8.87
CA GLN A 16 -27.51 31.14 7.51
C GLN A 16 -26.93 30.13 6.53
N THR A 17 -27.70 29.07 6.26
CA THR A 17 -27.40 28.08 5.24
C THR A 17 -27.36 28.71 3.85
N VAL A 18 -26.33 28.38 3.08
CA VAL A 18 -26.24 28.63 1.64
C VAL A 18 -26.77 27.41 0.89
N ARG A 19 -26.21 26.24 1.16
CA ARG A 19 -26.57 24.95 0.54
C ARG A 19 -25.93 23.78 1.28
N ASN A 20 -26.26 22.56 0.89
CA ASN A 20 -25.48 21.37 1.28
C ASN A 20 -24.29 21.19 0.34
N VAL A 21 -23.19 20.68 0.89
CA VAL A 21 -21.98 20.28 0.16
C VAL A 21 -22.27 18.99 -0.60
N SER A 22 -21.97 18.98 -1.90
CA SER A 22 -21.92 17.79 -2.73
C SER A 22 -20.49 17.28 -2.79
N GLY A 23 -20.26 15.99 -2.59
CA GLY A 23 -18.93 15.39 -2.67
C GLY A 23 -18.25 15.60 -4.04
N ARG A 24 -19.03 15.76 -5.11
CA ARG A 24 -18.53 15.98 -6.47
C ARG A 24 -17.74 17.28 -6.66
N VAL A 25 -17.73 18.18 -5.68
CA VAL A 25 -16.86 19.39 -5.69
C VAL A 25 -15.39 19.06 -5.41
N PHE A 26 -15.11 17.87 -4.87
CA PHE A 26 -13.75 17.37 -4.58
C PHE A 26 -13.28 16.37 -5.65
N ALA A 27 -13.90 16.40 -6.83
CA ALA A 27 -13.68 15.43 -7.87
C ALA A 27 -12.37 15.67 -8.62
N ILE A 28 -11.76 14.60 -9.11
CA ILE A 28 -10.52 14.65 -9.90
C ILE A 28 -10.75 14.00 -11.26
N ASN A 29 -10.29 14.69 -12.31
CA ASN A 29 -10.29 14.17 -13.66
C ASN A 29 -9.13 13.18 -13.84
N THR A 30 -9.42 12.04 -14.48
CA THR A 30 -8.46 10.98 -14.78
C THR A 30 -8.49 10.67 -16.28
N GLY A 31 -7.34 10.83 -16.94
CA GLY A 31 -7.23 10.65 -18.39
C GLY A 31 -7.25 9.18 -18.83
N GLY A 32 -7.85 8.89 -19.98
CA GLY A 32 -7.85 7.56 -20.58
C GLY A 32 -6.44 7.03 -20.92
N GLY A 33 -5.48 7.92 -21.14
CA GLY A 33 -4.07 7.59 -21.45
C GLY A 33 -3.20 7.19 -20.26
N ASP A 34 -3.69 7.23 -19.01
CA ASP A 34 -2.84 6.97 -17.84
C ASP A 34 -2.62 5.47 -17.55
N GLU A 35 -1.48 4.93 -17.95
CA GLU A 35 -1.09 3.54 -17.67
C GLU A 35 -0.95 3.22 -16.17
N ASN A 36 -0.82 4.25 -15.31
CA ASN A 36 -0.63 4.10 -13.86
C ASN A 36 -1.91 4.35 -13.04
N LEU A 37 -3.07 4.43 -13.71
CA LEU A 37 -4.35 4.78 -13.11
C LEU A 37 -4.71 3.89 -11.90
N ASN A 38 -4.53 2.57 -12.01
CA ASN A 38 -4.92 1.60 -10.96
C ASN A 38 -3.73 1.06 -10.15
N THR A 39 -2.74 1.89 -9.82
CA THR A 39 -1.62 1.49 -8.96
C THR A 39 -1.92 1.71 -7.47
N PRO A 40 -1.23 0.99 -6.54
CA PRO A 40 -1.35 1.25 -5.10
C PRO A 40 -1.03 2.70 -4.72
N ALA A 41 -0.07 3.32 -5.40
CA ALA A 41 0.30 4.72 -5.20
C ALA A 41 -0.87 5.67 -5.57
N THR A 42 -1.52 5.45 -6.72
CA THR A 42 -2.68 6.27 -7.14
C THR A 42 -3.82 6.17 -6.13
N LYS A 43 -4.12 4.98 -5.63
CA LYS A 43 -5.16 4.77 -4.59
C LYS A 43 -4.83 5.51 -3.30
N ALA A 44 -3.57 5.42 -2.85
CA ALA A 44 -3.12 6.13 -1.65
C ALA A 44 -3.28 7.65 -1.80
N ILE A 45 -2.90 8.19 -2.97
CA ILE A 45 -3.01 9.63 -3.28
C ILE A 45 -4.48 10.10 -3.27
N LEU A 46 -5.37 9.40 -3.98
CA LEU A 46 -6.79 9.76 -4.05
C LEU A 46 -7.49 9.66 -2.68
N ASN A 47 -7.12 8.65 -1.88
CA ASN A 47 -7.62 8.50 -0.52
C ASN A 47 -7.09 9.61 0.41
N ASP A 48 -5.81 10.00 0.28
CA ASP A 48 -5.21 11.05 1.11
C ASP A 48 -5.82 12.43 0.86
N ILE A 49 -6.12 12.76 -0.41
CA ILE A 49 -6.85 13.99 -0.77
C ILE A 49 -8.36 13.91 -0.54
N GLY A 50 -8.89 12.73 -0.19
CA GLY A 50 -10.30 12.49 0.07
C GLY A 50 -11.21 12.71 -1.14
N SER A 51 -10.76 12.31 -2.35
CA SER A 51 -11.58 12.46 -3.54
C SER A 51 -12.77 11.50 -3.52
N THR A 52 -13.99 12.04 -3.59
CA THR A 52 -15.23 11.25 -3.50
C THR A 52 -15.85 10.96 -4.87
N CYS A 53 -15.30 11.53 -5.94
CA CYS A 53 -15.79 11.34 -7.29
C CYS A 53 -14.66 11.48 -8.31
N LEU A 54 -14.69 10.68 -9.37
CA LEU A 54 -13.70 10.72 -10.44
C LEU A 54 -14.38 11.02 -11.79
N ARG A 55 -13.61 11.46 -12.79
CA ARG A 55 -14.11 11.61 -14.17
C ARG A 55 -13.22 10.84 -15.14
N TRP A 56 -13.82 10.05 -16.04
CA TRP A 56 -13.08 9.18 -16.98
C TRP A 56 -13.91 8.81 -18.22
N PRO A 57 -13.29 8.57 -19.40
CA PRO A 57 -11.90 8.84 -19.76
C PRO A 57 -11.75 10.32 -20.08
N GLY A 58 -11.21 11.09 -19.14
CA GLY A 58 -11.33 12.54 -19.15
C GLY A 58 -10.67 13.24 -20.34
N GLY A 59 -11.19 14.44 -20.66
CA GLY A 59 -10.74 15.32 -21.74
C GLY A 59 -11.14 14.84 -23.12
N SER A 60 -10.48 15.35 -24.15
CA SER A 60 -10.74 15.04 -25.56
C SER A 60 -10.69 13.55 -25.92
N TYR A 61 -10.01 12.74 -25.11
CA TYR A 61 -10.04 11.28 -25.25
C TYR A 61 -11.45 10.70 -25.13
N GLY A 62 -12.34 11.32 -24.36
CA GLY A 62 -13.73 10.90 -24.20
C GLY A 62 -14.48 10.77 -25.51
N ASP A 63 -14.22 11.68 -26.47
CA ASP A 63 -14.90 11.75 -27.77
C ASP A 63 -14.32 10.84 -28.85
N ILE A 64 -13.32 10.05 -28.50
CA ILE A 64 -12.73 9.02 -29.37
C ILE A 64 -12.59 7.66 -28.68
N TYR A 65 -13.07 7.54 -27.43
CA TYR A 65 -12.94 6.31 -26.66
C TYR A 65 -14.03 5.29 -27.03
N HIS A 66 -13.64 4.21 -27.69
CA HIS A 66 -14.56 3.13 -28.05
C HIS A 66 -14.57 1.99 -27.02
N TYR A 67 -15.63 1.90 -26.23
CA TYR A 67 -15.79 0.89 -25.17
C TYR A 67 -15.87 -0.54 -25.70
N ALA A 68 -16.37 -0.73 -26.92
CA ALA A 68 -16.42 -2.03 -27.58
C ALA A 68 -15.04 -2.51 -28.08
N ASN A 69 -14.05 -1.62 -28.17
CA ASN A 69 -12.69 -1.95 -28.62
C ASN A 69 -11.73 -2.34 -27.48
N GLU A 70 -12.23 -2.51 -26.26
CA GLU A 70 -11.41 -2.99 -25.15
C GLU A 70 -11.12 -4.51 -25.30
N PRO A 71 -9.98 -5.03 -24.79
CA PRO A 71 -9.51 -6.42 -24.97
C PRO A 71 -10.47 -7.54 -24.50
N TRP A 72 -11.61 -7.18 -23.91
CA TRP A 72 -12.63 -8.08 -23.40
C TRP A 72 -13.72 -8.43 -24.40
N ASP A 73 -13.82 -7.70 -25.52
CA ASP A 73 -14.77 -8.03 -26.56
C ASP A 73 -14.16 -9.03 -27.55
N THR A 74 -14.72 -10.24 -27.60
CA THR A 74 -14.35 -11.28 -28.58
C THR A 74 -14.63 -10.88 -30.04
N GLY A 75 -15.18 -9.67 -30.29
CA GLY A 75 -15.47 -9.11 -31.61
C GLY A 75 -14.87 -7.72 -31.90
N ALA A 76 -13.93 -7.20 -31.08
CA ALA A 76 -13.34 -5.88 -31.30
C ALA A 76 -12.69 -5.74 -32.69
N THR A 77 -13.14 -4.77 -33.50
CA THR A 77 -12.62 -4.55 -34.86
C THR A 77 -11.29 -3.79 -34.89
N SER A 78 -10.95 -3.07 -33.81
CA SER A 78 -9.67 -2.39 -33.64
C SER A 78 -9.27 -2.36 -32.16
N PRO A 79 -8.76 -3.47 -31.60
CA PRO A 79 -8.49 -3.60 -30.18
C PRO A 79 -7.39 -2.64 -29.71
N ARG A 80 -7.68 -1.88 -28.65
CA ARG A 80 -6.74 -0.95 -28.03
C ARG A 80 -5.71 -1.66 -27.16
N THR A 81 -4.44 -1.25 -27.22
CA THR A 81 -3.32 -1.94 -26.57
C THR A 81 -2.52 -1.11 -25.56
N ALA A 82 -2.80 0.18 -25.38
CA ALA A 82 -2.05 1.08 -24.50
C ALA A 82 -2.97 2.05 -23.73
N GLY A 83 -2.52 2.58 -22.58
CA GLY A 83 -3.29 3.45 -21.68
C GLY A 83 -4.16 2.70 -20.66
N SER A 84 -5.02 3.43 -19.94
CA SER A 84 -5.99 2.85 -18.99
C SER A 84 -7.26 2.36 -19.67
N PHE A 85 -7.84 1.27 -19.18
CA PHE A 85 -9.08 0.68 -19.65
C PHE A 85 -10.18 0.77 -18.58
N SER A 86 -11.42 0.45 -18.96
CA SER A 86 -12.54 0.44 -18.01
C SER A 86 -12.30 -0.47 -16.80
N THR A 87 -11.61 -1.61 -16.98
CA THR A 87 -11.08 -2.46 -15.88
C THR A 87 -10.38 -1.66 -14.80
N ASN A 88 -9.40 -0.86 -15.23
CA ASN A 88 -8.51 -0.14 -14.36
C ASN A 88 -9.31 0.92 -13.61
N PHE A 89 -10.21 1.61 -14.30
CA PHE A 89 -11.07 2.63 -13.70
C PHE A 89 -12.09 2.05 -12.72
N ILE A 90 -12.81 0.96 -13.07
CA ILE A 90 -13.75 0.28 -12.17
C ILE A 90 -13.04 -0.16 -10.89
N ALA A 91 -11.88 -0.80 -11.04
CA ALA A 91 -11.08 -1.23 -9.90
C ALA A 91 -10.61 -0.03 -9.07
N LEU A 92 -10.17 1.07 -9.68
CA LEU A 92 -9.76 2.29 -8.98
C LEU A 92 -10.93 2.86 -8.15
N ALA A 93 -12.03 3.21 -8.82
CA ALA A 93 -13.19 3.84 -8.20
C ALA A 93 -13.81 2.97 -7.09
N THR A 94 -13.82 1.65 -7.26
CA THR A 94 -14.28 0.72 -6.22
C THR A 94 -13.37 0.75 -4.98
N ASN A 95 -12.05 0.78 -5.17
CA ASN A 95 -11.08 0.80 -4.07
C ASN A 95 -10.99 2.15 -3.35
N THR A 96 -11.36 3.25 -4.02
CA THR A 96 -11.41 4.60 -3.44
C THR A 96 -12.81 5.01 -3.02
N HIS A 97 -13.80 4.11 -3.13
CA HIS A 97 -15.21 4.36 -2.84
C HIS A 97 -15.78 5.61 -3.53
N SER A 98 -15.34 5.86 -4.76
CA SER A 98 -15.68 7.07 -5.49
C SER A 98 -16.90 6.86 -6.39
N GLN A 99 -17.76 7.89 -6.49
CA GLN A 99 -18.67 8.01 -7.62
C GLN A 99 -17.89 8.38 -8.90
N ALA A 100 -18.57 8.38 -10.05
CA ALA A 100 -17.95 8.72 -11.31
C ALA A 100 -18.84 9.57 -12.20
N PHE A 101 -18.19 10.48 -12.93
CA PHE A 101 -18.63 11.00 -14.22
C PHE A 101 -18.00 10.15 -15.33
N ILE A 102 -18.84 9.48 -16.12
CA ILE A 102 -18.39 8.67 -17.26
C ILE A 102 -18.73 9.38 -18.57
N ILE A 103 -17.72 9.63 -19.39
CA ILE A 103 -17.94 10.24 -20.71
C ILE A 103 -18.24 9.14 -21.72
N VAL A 104 -19.34 9.26 -22.45
CA VAL A 104 -19.60 8.42 -23.62
C VAL A 104 -19.18 9.16 -24.89
N ASN A 105 -18.57 8.42 -25.80
CA ASN A 105 -18.03 8.94 -27.04
C ASN A 105 -19.13 9.51 -27.93
N TYR A 106 -19.24 10.84 -27.95
CA TYR A 106 -20.06 11.54 -28.91
C TYR A 106 -19.30 11.73 -30.22
N GLY A 107 -18.05 12.17 -30.19
CA GLY A 107 -17.31 12.61 -31.38
C GLY A 107 -17.17 11.59 -32.51
N THR A 108 -17.02 10.30 -32.20
CA THR A 108 -16.89 9.23 -33.21
C THR A 108 -17.81 8.04 -32.97
N GLY A 109 -18.47 7.98 -31.80
CA GLY A 109 -19.31 6.86 -31.37
C GLY A 109 -20.77 6.94 -31.83
N THR A 110 -21.59 6.05 -31.26
CA THR A 110 -23.04 5.96 -31.50
C THR A 110 -23.84 5.86 -30.19
N PRO A 111 -25.17 6.15 -30.20
CA PRO A 111 -26.04 5.89 -29.06
C PRO A 111 -26.01 4.44 -28.55
N GLU A 112 -25.86 3.46 -29.45
CA GLU A 112 -25.82 2.03 -29.11
C GLU A 112 -24.55 1.70 -28.33
N GLU A 113 -23.42 2.29 -28.72
CA GLU A 113 -22.15 2.14 -27.99
C GLU A 113 -22.22 2.80 -26.60
N ALA A 114 -22.85 3.97 -26.49
CA ALA A 114 -23.09 4.60 -25.19
C ALA A 114 -23.97 3.72 -24.27
N ALA A 115 -25.02 3.12 -24.81
CA ALA A 115 -25.87 2.17 -24.09
C ALA A 115 -25.10 0.90 -23.69
N TYR A 116 -24.19 0.41 -24.55
CA TYR A 116 -23.27 -0.67 -24.22
C TYR A 116 -22.37 -0.30 -23.04
N ALA A 117 -21.79 0.90 -23.01
CA ALA A 117 -20.97 1.38 -21.90
C ALA A 117 -21.76 1.37 -20.58
N VAL A 118 -22.99 1.90 -20.56
CA VAL A 118 -23.88 1.86 -19.37
C VAL A 118 -24.11 0.43 -18.90
N ARG A 119 -24.38 -0.50 -19.84
CA ARG A 119 -24.58 -1.91 -19.51
C ARG A 119 -23.32 -2.50 -18.88
N MET A 120 -22.16 -2.26 -19.49
CA MET A 120 -20.89 -2.79 -19.04
C MET A 120 -20.56 -2.31 -17.62
N PHE A 121 -20.65 -1.01 -17.33
CA PHE A 121 -20.36 -0.50 -15.99
C PHE A 121 -21.43 -0.88 -14.95
N ASN A 122 -22.71 -0.56 -15.18
CA ASN A 122 -23.72 -0.62 -14.13
C ASN A 122 -24.47 -1.95 -14.06
N VAL A 123 -24.69 -2.62 -15.21
CA VAL A 123 -25.46 -3.87 -15.24
C VAL A 123 -24.54 -5.07 -15.07
N THR A 124 -23.43 -5.13 -15.81
CA THR A 124 -22.50 -6.25 -15.79
C THR A 124 -21.53 -6.18 -14.61
N ASN A 125 -20.91 -5.02 -14.36
CA ASN A 125 -19.91 -4.85 -13.30
C ASN A 125 -20.48 -4.28 -11.99
N HIS A 126 -21.77 -3.96 -11.95
CA HIS A 126 -22.46 -3.45 -10.76
C HIS A 126 -21.80 -2.20 -10.13
N SER A 127 -21.17 -1.36 -10.95
CA SER A 127 -20.42 -0.18 -10.47
C SER A 127 -21.30 0.90 -9.85
N ASN A 128 -22.60 0.95 -10.20
CA ASN A 128 -23.56 1.95 -9.72
C ASN A 128 -23.05 3.40 -9.92
N PHE A 129 -22.43 3.66 -11.08
CA PHE A 129 -21.98 5.00 -11.46
C PHE A 129 -23.16 5.82 -11.94
N LYS A 130 -23.38 6.95 -11.28
CA LYS A 130 -24.60 7.74 -11.43
C LYS A 130 -24.54 8.75 -12.57
N TYR A 131 -23.39 9.36 -12.85
CA TYR A 131 -23.29 10.52 -13.72
C TYR A 131 -22.61 10.16 -15.04
N TRP A 132 -23.26 10.52 -16.15
CA TRP A 132 -22.83 10.19 -17.50
C TRP A 132 -22.88 11.42 -18.38
N GLU A 133 -21.85 11.65 -19.18
CA GLU A 133 -21.68 12.83 -20.03
C GLU A 133 -21.71 12.41 -21.50
N VAL A 134 -22.43 13.13 -22.35
CA VAL A 134 -22.43 12.87 -23.79
C VAL A 134 -21.50 13.87 -24.48
N GLY A 135 -20.25 13.44 -24.67
CA GLY A 135 -19.16 14.24 -25.23
C GLY A 135 -18.49 15.21 -24.26
N ASN A 136 -17.36 15.78 -24.70
CA ASN A 136 -16.47 16.68 -23.96
C ASN A 136 -16.17 17.92 -24.82
N GLU A 137 -16.60 19.13 -24.40
CA GLU A 137 -16.33 20.41 -25.11
C GLU A 137 -16.63 20.40 -26.63
N ILE A 138 -17.53 19.53 -27.09
CA ILE A 138 -17.82 19.29 -28.52
C ILE A 138 -18.38 20.52 -29.28
N ASN A 139 -18.65 21.60 -28.56
CA ASN A 139 -18.99 22.92 -29.08
C ASN A 139 -17.79 23.69 -29.67
N GLY A 140 -16.57 23.37 -29.23
CA GLY A 140 -15.33 24.00 -29.67
C GLY A 140 -14.63 23.24 -30.78
N THR A 141 -13.99 23.94 -31.73
CA THR A 141 -13.31 23.33 -32.89
C THR A 141 -11.99 22.63 -32.55
N TRP A 142 -11.55 22.68 -31.29
CA TRP A 142 -10.36 21.98 -30.80
C TRP A 142 -10.65 20.54 -30.37
N GLU A 143 -11.91 20.20 -30.15
CA GLU A 143 -12.32 18.86 -29.77
C GLU A 143 -12.60 17.96 -30.97
N PRO A 144 -12.46 16.63 -30.83
CA PRO A 144 -12.94 15.69 -31.83
C PRO A 144 -14.47 15.71 -31.96
N ASP A 145 -15.00 16.17 -33.08
CA ASP A 145 -16.39 15.92 -33.52
C ASP A 145 -16.40 15.37 -34.96
N TYR A 146 -15.85 14.16 -35.12
CA TYR A 146 -15.69 13.48 -36.41
C TYR A 146 -16.85 12.55 -36.74
N ASN A 147 -18.05 12.95 -36.34
CA ASN A 147 -19.24 12.17 -36.47
C ASN A 147 -19.65 11.96 -37.93
N THR A 148 -19.95 10.71 -38.30
CA THR A 148 -20.43 10.36 -39.65
C THR A 148 -21.86 9.83 -39.66
N ASN A 149 -22.48 9.65 -38.49
CA ASN A 149 -23.85 9.15 -38.34
C ASN A 149 -24.87 10.27 -38.44
N ALA A 150 -25.80 10.18 -39.40
CA ALA A 150 -26.80 11.21 -39.67
C ALA A 150 -27.84 11.38 -38.53
N PRO A 151 -28.29 12.61 -38.23
CA PRO A 151 -27.76 13.87 -38.76
C PRO A 151 -26.33 14.10 -38.25
N PHE A 152 -25.43 14.57 -39.13
CA PHE A 152 -24.07 14.89 -38.77
C PHE A 152 -23.66 16.24 -39.35
N LYS A 153 -23.08 17.08 -38.51
CA LYS A 153 -22.43 18.35 -38.84
C LYS A 153 -21.58 18.68 -37.61
N ALA A 154 -20.27 18.76 -37.80
CA ALA A 154 -19.32 18.92 -36.70
C ALA A 154 -19.56 20.24 -35.95
N HIS A 155 -19.51 20.23 -34.62
CA HIS A 155 -19.67 21.38 -33.74
C HIS A 155 -20.98 22.16 -33.99
N ASP A 156 -22.03 21.44 -34.40
CA ASP A 156 -23.35 22.00 -34.68
C ASP A 156 -24.33 21.71 -33.54
N PRO A 157 -24.88 22.74 -32.86
CA PRO A 157 -25.74 22.54 -31.69
C PRO A 157 -27.09 21.90 -32.01
N TRP A 158 -27.61 22.09 -33.21
CA TRP A 158 -28.83 21.42 -33.66
C TRP A 158 -28.60 19.92 -33.82
N THR A 159 -27.51 19.55 -34.50
CA THR A 159 -27.08 18.16 -34.70
C THR A 159 -26.86 17.47 -33.35
N TYR A 160 -26.16 18.14 -32.42
CA TYR A 160 -25.96 17.65 -31.06
C TYR A 160 -27.29 17.42 -30.34
N ALA A 161 -28.24 18.37 -30.38
CA ALA A 161 -29.55 18.21 -29.75
C ALA A 161 -30.35 17.01 -30.31
N MET A 162 -30.34 16.81 -31.63
CA MET A 162 -31.00 15.67 -32.27
C MET A 162 -30.38 14.35 -31.80
N ARG A 163 -29.04 14.27 -31.81
CA ARG A 163 -28.33 13.05 -31.46
C ARG A 163 -28.38 12.75 -29.97
N PHE A 164 -28.19 13.75 -29.11
CA PHE A 164 -28.29 13.61 -27.66
C PHE A 164 -29.61 12.98 -27.24
N THR A 165 -30.73 13.31 -27.91
CA THR A 165 -32.04 12.69 -27.65
C THR A 165 -31.98 11.16 -27.79
N ASN A 166 -31.26 10.65 -28.80
CA ASN A 166 -31.08 9.22 -29.00
C ASN A 166 -30.13 8.60 -27.97
N TYR A 167 -29.01 9.26 -27.65
CA TYR A 167 -28.10 8.81 -26.58
C TYR A 167 -28.85 8.70 -25.24
N TYR A 168 -29.57 9.76 -24.86
CA TYR A 168 -30.34 9.84 -23.63
C TYR A 168 -31.35 8.69 -23.53
N ALA A 169 -32.15 8.48 -24.58
CA ALA A 169 -33.18 7.43 -24.60
C ALA A 169 -32.58 6.02 -24.49
N GLN A 170 -31.53 5.71 -25.27
CA GLN A 170 -30.94 4.37 -25.28
C GLN A 170 -30.18 4.07 -23.98
N MET A 171 -29.44 5.03 -23.42
CA MET A 171 -28.74 4.86 -22.16
C MET A 171 -29.73 4.65 -20.99
N LYS A 172 -30.82 5.42 -20.92
CA LYS A 172 -31.88 5.26 -19.90
C LYS A 172 -32.64 3.95 -20.03
N ALA A 173 -32.76 3.40 -21.25
CA ALA A 173 -33.37 2.09 -21.46
C ALA A 173 -32.53 0.95 -20.85
N VAL A 174 -31.22 1.15 -20.66
CA VAL A 174 -30.33 0.19 -19.99
C VAL A 174 -30.38 0.35 -18.48
N ASP A 175 -30.22 1.57 -17.98
CA ASP A 175 -30.30 1.88 -16.56
C ASP A 175 -31.07 3.19 -16.37
N PRO A 176 -32.37 3.14 -15.98
CA PRO A 176 -33.18 4.34 -15.83
C PRO A 176 -32.74 5.21 -14.65
N THR A 177 -31.87 4.69 -13.78
CA THR A 177 -31.44 5.40 -12.57
C THR A 177 -30.29 6.37 -12.83
N ILE A 178 -29.53 6.23 -13.91
CA ILE A 178 -28.41 7.14 -14.22
C ILE A 178 -28.87 8.58 -14.44
N LYS A 179 -27.94 9.51 -14.45
CA LYS A 179 -28.10 10.93 -14.77
C LYS A 179 -27.23 11.24 -15.98
N ILE A 180 -27.81 11.87 -17.00
CA ILE A 180 -27.14 12.13 -18.29
C ILE A 180 -27.03 13.64 -18.53
N GLY A 181 -25.81 14.11 -18.78
CA GLY A 181 -25.48 15.51 -18.92
C GLY A 181 -25.11 15.93 -20.34
N ALA A 182 -25.48 17.16 -20.68
CA ALA A 182 -25.22 17.79 -21.98
C ALA A 182 -24.20 18.94 -21.87
N VAL A 183 -23.30 19.04 -22.86
CA VAL A 183 -22.28 20.11 -22.94
C VAL A 183 -22.96 21.47 -23.21
N ILE A 184 -22.63 22.48 -22.40
CA ILE A 184 -23.26 23.80 -22.45
C ILE A 184 -22.22 24.93 -22.37
N GLU A 185 -22.64 26.12 -22.77
CA GLU A 185 -21.88 27.37 -22.71
C GLU A 185 -22.64 28.44 -21.93
N PRO A 186 -21.98 29.24 -21.06
CA PRO A 186 -22.64 30.23 -20.19
C PRO A 186 -23.07 31.52 -20.92
N SER A 187 -23.23 31.48 -22.25
CA SER A 187 -23.68 32.60 -23.09
C SER A 187 -24.61 32.13 -24.22
N GLU A 188 -25.67 32.91 -24.50
CA GLU A 188 -26.66 32.62 -25.55
C GLU A 188 -26.08 32.64 -26.97
N ASP A 189 -25.01 33.40 -27.17
CA ASP A 189 -24.29 33.53 -28.44
C ASP A 189 -22.87 32.93 -28.38
N GLY A 190 -22.55 32.17 -27.32
CA GLY A 190 -21.32 31.40 -27.24
C GLY A 190 -21.28 30.34 -28.34
N TYR A 191 -20.14 30.23 -29.06
CA TYR A 191 -19.90 29.23 -30.10
C TYR A 191 -21.03 29.11 -31.13
N ALA A 192 -21.47 30.25 -31.68
CA ALA A 192 -22.42 30.32 -32.79
C ALA A 192 -21.76 29.88 -34.12
N ASN A 193 -21.36 28.61 -34.21
CA ASN A 193 -20.59 28.06 -35.34
C ASN A 193 -21.38 28.09 -36.67
N TYR A 194 -22.71 28.08 -36.59
CA TYR A 194 -23.62 28.09 -37.74
C TYR A 194 -24.86 28.95 -37.48
N THR A 195 -25.51 29.39 -38.56
CA THR A 195 -26.67 30.32 -38.52
C THR A 195 -27.91 29.77 -39.22
N ASP A 196 -27.91 28.48 -39.56
CA ASP A 196 -28.99 27.80 -40.30
C ASP A 196 -30.14 27.34 -39.39
N HIS A 197 -29.96 27.34 -38.07
CA HIS A 197 -30.98 26.97 -37.08
C HIS A 197 -31.19 28.06 -36.00
N PRO A 198 -31.56 29.29 -36.38
CA PRO A 198 -31.77 30.36 -35.41
C PRO A 198 -32.94 30.04 -34.48
N VAL A 199 -32.82 30.43 -33.22
CA VAL A 199 -33.88 30.25 -32.20
C VAL A 199 -34.20 31.58 -31.53
N VAL A 200 -35.46 31.80 -31.19
CA VAL A 200 -35.90 33.00 -30.48
C VAL A 200 -35.95 32.72 -28.99
N ASN A 201 -35.27 33.53 -28.17
CA ASN A 201 -35.40 33.45 -26.71
C ASN A 201 -36.86 33.78 -26.32
N PRO A 202 -37.59 32.86 -25.66
CA PRO A 202 -39.01 33.06 -25.33
C PRO A 202 -39.30 34.22 -24.36
N ARG A 203 -38.31 34.63 -23.55
CA ARG A 203 -38.40 35.74 -22.60
C ARG A 203 -38.10 37.09 -23.24
N THR A 204 -37.08 37.19 -24.09
CA THR A 204 -36.62 38.47 -24.64
C THR A 204 -37.14 38.77 -26.05
N GLY A 205 -37.54 37.74 -26.80
CA GLY A 205 -37.91 37.87 -28.22
C GLY A 205 -36.73 38.07 -29.16
N ILE A 206 -35.48 37.95 -28.67
CA ILE A 206 -34.25 38.12 -29.47
C ILE A 206 -33.88 36.78 -30.12
N THR A 207 -33.38 36.84 -31.36
CA THR A 207 -32.90 35.68 -32.11
C THR A 207 -31.43 35.39 -31.80
N HIS A 208 -31.12 34.14 -31.48
CA HIS A 208 -29.79 33.65 -31.14
C HIS A 208 -29.40 32.45 -32.02
N ASN A 209 -28.09 32.27 -32.20
CA ASN A 209 -27.49 31.14 -32.94
C ASN A 209 -26.42 30.41 -32.11
N GLY A 210 -26.17 30.82 -30.86
CA GLY A 210 -25.17 30.19 -30.02
C GLY A 210 -25.55 28.78 -29.58
N TRP A 211 -24.53 28.05 -29.15
CA TRP A 211 -24.57 26.64 -28.81
C TRP A 211 -25.73 26.29 -27.87
N THR A 212 -25.74 26.91 -26.69
CA THR A 212 -26.69 26.62 -25.62
C THR A 212 -28.13 26.92 -26.02
N ALA A 213 -28.37 28.07 -26.63
CA ALA A 213 -29.70 28.51 -27.03
C ALA A 213 -30.33 27.52 -28.02
N VAL A 214 -29.59 27.21 -29.10
CA VAL A 214 -30.06 26.30 -30.15
C VAL A 214 -30.24 24.90 -29.58
N MET A 215 -29.25 24.39 -28.85
CA MET A 215 -29.30 23.04 -28.25
C MET A 215 -30.54 22.86 -27.37
N LEU A 216 -30.77 23.75 -26.40
CA LEU A 216 -31.87 23.62 -25.44
C LEU A 216 -33.24 23.74 -26.11
N ALA A 217 -33.40 24.66 -27.06
CA ALA A 217 -34.65 24.85 -27.79
C ALA A 217 -35.05 23.59 -28.59
N TYR A 218 -34.09 22.95 -29.25
CA TYR A 218 -34.34 21.76 -30.05
C TYR A 218 -34.44 20.48 -29.21
N MET A 219 -33.69 20.35 -28.10
CA MET A 219 -33.91 19.28 -27.12
C MET A 219 -35.33 19.31 -26.57
N ARG A 220 -35.83 20.49 -26.18
CA ARG A 220 -37.22 20.66 -25.73
C ARG A 220 -38.22 20.28 -26.80
N SER A 221 -37.99 20.70 -28.04
CA SER A 221 -38.86 20.35 -29.18
C SER A 221 -38.92 18.84 -29.43
N ASN A 222 -37.86 18.12 -29.09
CA ASN A 222 -37.79 16.66 -29.13
C ASN A 222 -38.25 15.96 -27.83
N ASN A 223 -38.83 16.69 -26.88
CA ASN A 223 -39.24 16.18 -25.58
C ASN A 223 -38.09 15.52 -24.80
N CYS A 224 -36.87 16.04 -24.97
CA CYS A 224 -35.67 15.63 -24.25
C CYS A 224 -35.27 16.74 -23.27
N THR A 225 -34.96 16.37 -22.03
CA THR A 225 -34.41 17.28 -21.02
C THR A 225 -33.22 16.59 -20.37
N PRO A 226 -32.01 17.16 -20.44
CA PRO A 226 -30.85 16.55 -19.81
C PRO A 226 -31.03 16.56 -18.29
N ASP A 227 -30.46 15.58 -17.58
CA ASP A 227 -30.52 15.54 -16.11
C ASP A 227 -29.61 16.61 -15.49
N PHE A 228 -28.53 16.95 -16.18
CA PHE A 228 -27.61 18.03 -15.82
C PHE A 228 -26.99 18.68 -17.05
N VAL A 229 -26.37 19.84 -16.87
CA VAL A 229 -25.57 20.49 -17.91
C VAL A 229 -24.13 20.64 -17.46
N ILE A 230 -23.22 20.59 -18.43
CA ILE A 230 -21.79 20.46 -18.24
C ILE A 230 -21.12 21.75 -18.68
N GLU A 231 -20.61 22.51 -17.71
CA GLU A 231 -19.75 23.66 -17.95
C GLU A 231 -18.29 23.28 -17.69
N HIS A 232 -17.39 23.78 -18.54
CA HIS A 232 -15.96 23.75 -18.30
C HIS A 232 -15.46 25.18 -18.07
N ASN A 233 -14.73 25.40 -16.98
CA ASN A 233 -14.26 26.74 -16.62
C ASN A 233 -12.82 26.66 -16.10
N TYR A 234 -11.91 27.28 -16.84
CA TYR A 234 -10.47 27.24 -16.60
C TYR A 234 -9.91 28.58 -16.13
N GLY A 235 -8.74 28.52 -15.49
CA GLY A 235 -7.88 29.68 -15.25
C GLY A 235 -7.43 30.36 -16.56
N PRO A 236 -6.70 31.48 -16.47
CA PRO A 236 -6.30 32.22 -17.67
C PRO A 236 -5.29 31.42 -18.51
N ALA A 237 -5.43 31.49 -19.85
CA ALA A 237 -4.57 30.77 -20.80
C ALA A 237 -3.13 31.28 -20.89
N ALA A 238 -2.92 32.57 -20.60
CA ALA A 238 -1.61 33.20 -20.39
C ALA A 238 -1.84 34.60 -19.81
N GLY A 239 -1.33 34.87 -18.61
CA GLY A 239 -1.44 36.17 -17.95
C GLY A 239 -0.62 36.19 -16.67
N ASP A 240 0.23 37.20 -16.52
CA ASP A 240 1.27 37.22 -15.52
C ASP A 240 0.73 37.16 -14.07
N THR A 241 1.12 36.07 -13.40
CA THR A 241 1.43 36.00 -11.98
C THR A 241 0.25 36.03 -10.99
N GLN A 242 -0.57 37.10 -10.85
CA GLN A 242 -1.64 37.17 -9.82
C GLN A 242 -3.07 36.94 -10.33
N ASP A 243 -3.30 36.95 -11.64
CA ASP A 243 -4.64 36.84 -12.26
C ASP A 243 -5.35 35.52 -11.95
N LEU A 244 -4.57 34.45 -11.73
CA LEU A 244 -5.07 33.15 -11.31
C LEU A 244 -5.82 33.21 -9.95
N LEU A 245 -5.49 34.17 -9.07
CA LEU A 245 -6.05 34.24 -7.71
C LEU A 245 -7.31 35.13 -7.60
N TYR A 246 -7.80 35.70 -8.70
CA TYR A 246 -9.03 36.50 -8.70
C TYR A 246 -10.28 35.67 -9.05
N PRO A 247 -11.48 36.11 -8.61
CA PRO A 247 -12.73 35.37 -8.84
C PRO A 247 -13.02 35.11 -10.33
N LYS A 248 -13.48 33.90 -10.66
CA LYS A 248 -13.61 33.39 -12.05
C LYS A 248 -15.04 33.34 -12.60
N GLY A 249 -15.89 34.28 -12.20
CA GLY A 249 -17.24 34.37 -12.79
C GLY A 249 -18.21 33.24 -12.43
N TRP A 250 -17.84 32.26 -11.59
CA TRP A 250 -18.73 31.14 -11.19
C TRP A 250 -20.16 31.56 -10.86
N ALA A 251 -20.33 32.65 -10.11
CA ALA A 251 -21.65 33.14 -9.73
C ALA A 251 -22.42 33.74 -10.92
N SER A 252 -21.72 34.43 -11.84
CA SER A 252 -22.35 34.92 -13.08
C SER A 252 -22.69 33.78 -14.03
N ASP A 253 -21.81 32.77 -14.15
CA ASP A 253 -22.01 31.64 -15.05
C ASP A 253 -23.18 30.78 -14.56
N ALA A 254 -23.23 30.46 -13.26
CA ALA A 254 -24.36 29.77 -12.64
C ALA A 254 -25.68 30.52 -12.89
N ALA A 255 -25.69 31.86 -12.71
CA ALA A 255 -26.87 32.68 -12.92
C ALA A 255 -27.29 32.71 -14.41
N ALA A 256 -26.34 32.85 -15.33
CA ALA A 256 -26.59 32.87 -16.76
C ALA A 256 -27.13 31.52 -17.26
N LEU A 257 -26.50 30.40 -16.87
CA LEU A 257 -26.95 29.06 -17.20
C LEU A 257 -28.34 28.78 -16.64
N ARG A 258 -28.59 29.12 -15.36
CA ARG A 258 -29.93 28.95 -14.76
C ARG A 258 -30.98 29.79 -15.49
N GLN A 259 -30.66 31.02 -15.90
CA GLN A 259 -31.54 31.86 -16.70
C GLN A 259 -31.84 31.23 -18.07
N MET A 260 -30.83 30.76 -18.80
CA MET A 260 -31.02 30.11 -20.10
C MET A 260 -31.85 28.82 -19.98
N LEU A 261 -31.59 27.99 -18.96
CA LEU A 261 -32.41 26.81 -18.71
C LEU A 261 -33.89 27.20 -18.49
N ASN A 262 -34.16 28.23 -17.69
CA ASN A 262 -35.54 28.72 -17.50
C ASN A 262 -36.15 29.26 -18.81
N ASP A 263 -35.40 30.03 -19.58
CA ASP A 263 -35.87 30.65 -20.83
C ASP A 263 -36.23 29.58 -21.87
N TYR A 264 -35.36 28.59 -22.08
CA TYR A 264 -35.50 27.61 -23.15
C TYR A 264 -36.27 26.35 -22.73
N LEU A 265 -36.13 25.87 -21.49
CA LEU A 265 -36.80 24.64 -21.00
C LEU A 265 -38.09 24.91 -20.19
N GLY A 266 -38.31 26.13 -19.71
CA GLY A 266 -39.45 26.46 -18.85
C GLY A 266 -39.42 25.66 -17.54
N ASN A 267 -40.57 25.14 -17.09
CA ASN A 267 -40.69 24.42 -15.80
C ASN A 267 -39.73 23.21 -15.68
N ALA A 268 -39.37 22.57 -16.80
CA ALA A 268 -38.46 21.43 -16.80
C ALA A 268 -37.04 21.80 -16.32
N ALA A 269 -36.66 23.08 -16.41
CA ALA A 269 -35.37 23.60 -15.95
C ALA A 269 -35.07 23.27 -14.48
N THR A 270 -36.11 23.21 -13.62
CA THR A 270 -35.97 22.93 -12.18
C THR A 270 -35.38 21.54 -11.88
N ASN A 271 -35.46 20.60 -12.83
CA ASN A 271 -34.93 19.25 -12.70
C ASN A 271 -33.51 19.10 -13.26
N VAL A 272 -32.94 20.15 -13.83
CA VAL A 272 -31.60 20.15 -14.44
C VAL A 272 -30.60 20.73 -13.45
N THR A 273 -29.62 19.93 -13.03
CA THR A 273 -28.52 20.42 -12.19
C THR A 273 -27.41 21.04 -13.04
N LEU A 274 -26.63 21.93 -12.42
CA LEU A 274 -25.43 22.48 -13.03
C LEU A 274 -24.22 21.71 -12.50
N GLU A 275 -23.35 21.22 -13.38
CA GLU A 275 -22.14 20.47 -13.01
C GLU A 275 -20.96 21.09 -13.75
N VAL A 276 -19.85 21.30 -13.03
CA VAL A 276 -18.56 21.67 -13.62
C VAL A 276 -17.69 20.43 -13.63
N THR A 277 -17.42 19.92 -14.81
CA THR A 277 -16.73 18.63 -15.01
C THR A 277 -15.29 18.79 -15.48
N GLU A 278 -14.86 20.03 -15.73
CA GLU A 278 -13.46 20.41 -15.82
C GLU A 278 -13.21 21.82 -15.26
N ASN A 279 -12.23 21.90 -14.38
CA ASN A 279 -11.65 23.13 -13.86
C ASN A 279 -10.16 22.92 -13.65
N GLY A 280 -9.34 23.84 -14.12
CA GLY A 280 -7.91 23.81 -13.92
C GLY A 280 -7.34 25.20 -14.03
N THR A 281 -6.02 25.32 -13.99
CA THR A 281 -5.34 26.63 -14.07
C THR A 281 -5.33 27.21 -15.49
N GLY A 282 -5.80 26.46 -16.49
CA GLY A 282 -5.99 26.94 -17.86
C GLY A 282 -4.71 27.14 -18.67
N GLY A 283 -3.56 26.67 -18.20
CA GLY A 283 -2.26 26.87 -18.86
C GLY A 283 -1.39 27.98 -18.25
N ASP A 284 -1.82 28.58 -17.13
CA ASP A 284 -1.04 29.56 -16.38
C ASP A 284 0.36 29.04 -15.97
N ARG A 285 1.38 29.90 -16.02
CA ARG A 285 2.79 29.58 -15.68
C ARG A 285 2.98 29.13 -14.23
N GLN A 286 2.06 29.49 -13.32
CA GLN A 286 2.11 29.13 -11.91
C GLN A 286 1.28 27.90 -11.57
N ASN A 287 0.85 27.11 -12.56
CA ASN A 287 0.00 25.94 -12.38
C ASN A 287 0.55 24.88 -11.41
N VAL A 288 1.86 24.63 -11.47
CA VAL A 288 2.57 23.70 -10.59
C VAL A 288 3.15 24.40 -9.35
N SER A 289 2.97 25.71 -9.22
CA SER A 289 3.46 26.53 -8.12
C SER A 289 2.40 26.73 -7.04
N LEU A 290 2.79 27.36 -5.93
CA LEU A 290 1.89 27.63 -4.81
C LEU A 290 0.61 28.40 -5.21
N PRO A 291 0.64 29.40 -6.12
CA PRO A 291 -0.58 30.03 -6.63
C PRO A 291 -1.58 29.04 -7.26
N GLY A 292 -1.12 28.03 -8.00
CA GLY A 292 -1.98 26.98 -8.56
C GLY A 292 -2.70 26.16 -7.47
N GLY A 293 -1.98 25.85 -6.38
CA GLY A 293 -2.59 25.18 -5.23
C GLY A 293 -3.62 26.06 -4.50
N LEU A 294 -3.33 27.35 -4.31
CA LEU A 294 -4.29 28.28 -3.71
C LEU A 294 -5.53 28.46 -4.59
N PHE A 295 -5.37 28.49 -5.91
CA PHE A 295 -6.49 28.53 -6.85
C PHE A 295 -7.37 27.29 -6.75
N TYR A 296 -6.78 26.10 -6.58
CA TYR A 296 -7.55 24.89 -6.33
C TYR A 296 -8.47 25.05 -5.12
N ALA A 297 -7.91 25.42 -3.96
CA ALA A 297 -8.69 25.59 -2.73
C ALA A 297 -9.75 26.69 -2.87
N ASP A 298 -9.39 27.81 -3.51
CA ASP A 298 -10.29 28.95 -3.67
C ASP A 298 -11.46 28.64 -4.62
N SER A 299 -11.22 27.91 -5.71
CA SER A 299 -12.28 27.51 -6.65
C SER A 299 -13.33 26.60 -5.98
N ILE A 300 -12.93 25.72 -5.06
CA ILE A 300 -13.88 24.95 -4.23
C ILE A 300 -14.70 25.88 -3.36
N GLY A 301 -14.04 26.82 -2.67
CA GLY A 301 -14.71 27.83 -1.86
C GLY A 301 -15.75 28.63 -2.65
N GLN A 302 -15.40 29.07 -3.86
CA GLN A 302 -16.27 29.83 -4.76
C GLN A 302 -17.45 28.98 -5.28
N ILE A 303 -17.21 27.76 -5.78
CA ILE A 303 -18.27 26.84 -6.27
C ILE A 303 -19.33 26.59 -5.20
N LEU A 304 -18.89 26.41 -3.94
CA LEU A 304 -19.79 26.17 -2.81
C LEU A 304 -20.73 27.35 -2.50
N GLN A 305 -20.47 28.55 -3.06
CA GLN A 305 -21.35 29.71 -2.98
C GLN A 305 -22.35 29.81 -4.14
N THR A 306 -22.29 28.92 -5.13
CA THR A 306 -23.14 28.94 -6.32
C THR A 306 -24.17 27.81 -6.30
N GLU A 307 -24.81 27.49 -7.43
CA GLU A 307 -25.70 26.32 -7.59
C GLU A 307 -24.97 25.07 -8.14
N PHE A 308 -23.77 25.22 -8.70
CA PHE A 308 -23.00 24.08 -9.26
C PHE A 308 -22.78 22.97 -8.24
N ASN A 309 -23.15 21.74 -8.58
CA ASN A 309 -23.04 20.60 -7.67
C ASN A 309 -21.73 19.82 -7.80
N SER A 310 -20.90 20.15 -8.80
CA SER A 310 -19.57 19.57 -8.96
C SER A 310 -18.55 20.63 -9.31
N ARG A 311 -17.29 20.22 -9.13
CA ARG A 311 -16.10 20.89 -9.62
C ARG A 311 -15.05 19.79 -9.75
N VAL A 312 -14.76 19.38 -10.97
CA VAL A 312 -13.77 18.34 -11.23
C VAL A 312 -12.45 19.00 -11.64
N TRP A 313 -11.35 18.70 -10.94
CA TRP A 313 -10.04 19.25 -11.29
C TRP A 313 -9.43 18.60 -12.53
N TRP A 314 -8.90 19.39 -13.45
CA TRP A 314 -8.04 18.99 -14.56
C TRP A 314 -6.56 19.17 -14.16
N ASP A 315 -5.78 18.12 -13.91
CA ASP A 315 -6.10 16.69 -13.85
C ASP A 315 -5.30 15.95 -12.74
N LEU A 316 -5.40 14.61 -12.65
CA LEU A 316 -4.58 13.83 -11.72
C LEU A 316 -3.10 13.87 -12.11
N ARG A 317 -2.78 13.45 -13.33
CA ARG A 317 -1.42 13.34 -13.91
C ARG A 317 -1.49 13.14 -15.42
N ASN A 318 -0.38 13.44 -16.10
CA ASN A 318 -0.25 13.46 -17.56
C ASN A 318 -1.15 14.51 -18.22
N GLY A 319 -1.43 15.61 -17.51
CA GLY A 319 -2.23 16.70 -18.07
C GLY A 319 -1.56 17.29 -19.30
N HIS A 320 -2.31 17.46 -20.38
CA HIS A 320 -1.79 18.06 -21.61
C HIS A 320 -1.44 19.54 -21.40
N GLY A 321 -0.21 19.92 -21.75
CA GLY A 321 0.27 21.31 -21.76
C GLY A 321 1.72 21.44 -21.32
N THR A 322 2.56 22.17 -22.09
CA THR A 322 3.89 22.56 -21.62
C THR A 322 3.74 23.69 -20.61
N VAL A 323 4.23 23.50 -19.38
CA VAL A 323 4.44 24.64 -18.48
C VAL A 323 5.67 25.35 -19.02
N ASP A 324 5.53 26.24 -19.99
CA ASP A 324 6.70 26.97 -20.47
C ASP A 324 6.95 28.15 -19.52
N ASN A 325 7.84 27.93 -18.54
CA ASN A 325 8.49 28.95 -17.70
C ASN A 325 7.72 29.43 -16.44
N PRO A 326 7.73 28.70 -15.30
CA PRO A 326 7.22 29.22 -14.03
C PRO A 326 8.02 30.45 -13.60
N ASP A 327 7.35 31.59 -13.42
CA ASP A 327 8.01 32.88 -13.16
C ASP A 327 8.56 32.94 -11.72
N PRO A 328 9.90 32.99 -11.53
CA PRO A 328 10.50 33.10 -10.21
C PRO A 328 10.15 34.41 -9.49
N ALA A 329 9.80 35.47 -10.22
CA ALA A 329 9.38 36.74 -9.64
C ALA A 329 8.07 36.64 -8.86
N PHE A 330 7.26 35.60 -9.11
CA PHE A 330 5.99 35.35 -8.43
C PHE A 330 5.88 33.96 -7.85
N TYR A 331 6.98 33.42 -7.33
CA TYR A 331 6.98 32.14 -6.59
C TYR A 331 6.94 30.88 -7.49
N GLY A 332 7.58 30.95 -8.67
CA GLY A 332 7.79 29.80 -9.56
C GLY A 332 9.22 29.25 -9.54
N TRP A 333 9.41 27.97 -9.24
CA TRP A 333 10.76 27.37 -9.16
C TRP A 333 10.86 25.90 -9.60
N ARG A 334 9.74 25.20 -9.84
CA ARG A 334 9.75 23.76 -10.10
C ARG A 334 10.17 23.43 -11.52
N THR A 335 11.19 22.58 -11.65
CA THR A 335 11.69 21.99 -12.90
C THR A 335 11.88 20.47 -12.72
N ASN A 336 11.93 19.72 -13.82
CA ASN A 336 12.27 18.29 -13.81
C ASN A 336 13.71 18.06 -13.33
N ALA A 337 14.05 16.83 -12.96
CA ALA A 337 15.40 16.43 -12.53
C ALA A 337 16.51 16.72 -13.57
N ASN A 338 16.14 16.85 -14.85
CA ASN A 338 17.03 17.20 -15.96
C ASN A 338 17.06 18.72 -16.25
N GLY A 339 16.41 19.55 -15.44
CA GLY A 339 16.32 21.00 -15.60
C GLY A 339 15.30 21.48 -16.65
N SER A 340 14.61 20.58 -17.36
CA SER A 340 13.50 20.95 -18.26
C SER A 340 12.27 21.36 -17.47
N VAL A 341 11.40 22.18 -18.06
CA VAL A 341 10.16 22.55 -17.38
C VAL A 341 9.21 21.36 -17.33
N LEU A 342 8.45 21.26 -16.24
CA LEU A 342 7.46 20.20 -16.03
C LEU A 342 6.40 20.26 -17.15
N SER A 343 6.06 19.13 -17.74
CA SER A 343 5.07 19.03 -18.83
C SER A 343 3.76 18.39 -18.37
N ASP A 344 3.46 18.47 -17.07
CA ASP A 344 2.31 17.82 -16.45
C ASP A 344 1.57 18.84 -15.58
N GLY A 345 0.38 19.23 -16.03
CA GLY A 345 -0.51 20.18 -15.36
C GLY A 345 -1.37 19.57 -14.25
N GLY A 346 -1.15 18.29 -13.91
CA GLY A 346 -1.94 17.59 -12.90
C GLY A 346 -1.68 18.04 -11.47
N ILE A 347 -2.12 17.24 -10.49
CA ILE A 347 -1.81 17.46 -9.07
C ILE A 347 -0.51 16.77 -8.64
N ILE A 348 -0.03 15.82 -9.44
CA ILE A 348 1.19 15.05 -9.22
C ILE A 348 1.92 14.80 -10.54
N TYR A 349 3.19 14.42 -10.45
CA TYR A 349 4.02 13.99 -11.57
C TYR A 349 4.35 12.49 -11.48
N GLY A 350 4.26 11.76 -12.60
CA GLY A 350 4.62 10.34 -12.66
C GLY A 350 3.85 9.49 -11.64
N LEU A 351 4.55 8.68 -10.83
CA LEU A 351 3.93 7.81 -9.80
C LEU A 351 3.60 8.51 -8.46
N GLY A 352 3.95 9.80 -8.28
CA GLY A 352 3.64 10.55 -7.06
C GLY A 352 4.50 10.21 -5.83
N GLY A 353 5.79 9.89 -6.02
CA GLY A 353 6.77 9.80 -4.91
C GLY A 353 7.11 11.15 -4.28
N ALA A 354 7.82 11.16 -3.15
CA ALA A 354 8.30 12.38 -2.52
C ALA A 354 9.16 13.21 -3.51
N GLY A 355 8.75 14.46 -3.76
CA GLY A 355 9.34 15.34 -4.80
C GLY A 355 8.49 15.50 -6.06
N ASN A 356 7.48 14.65 -6.26
CA ASN A 356 6.60 14.65 -7.44
C ASN A 356 5.16 15.10 -7.10
N LEU A 357 4.93 15.69 -5.93
CA LEU A 357 3.62 16.19 -5.49
C LEU A 357 3.61 17.72 -5.60
N TYR A 358 2.62 18.29 -6.30
CA TYR A 358 2.51 19.73 -6.47
C TYR A 358 1.74 20.41 -5.33
N PRO A 359 1.82 21.74 -5.18
CA PRO A 359 1.05 22.50 -4.18
C PRO A 359 -0.45 22.23 -4.24
N THR A 360 -0.96 21.97 -5.44
CA THR A 360 -2.34 21.55 -5.69
C THR A 360 -2.71 20.27 -4.96
N TYR A 361 -1.82 19.27 -4.91
CA TYR A 361 -2.05 18.06 -4.11
C TYR A 361 -2.22 18.39 -2.62
N TYR A 362 -1.34 19.22 -2.04
CA TYR A 362 -1.42 19.55 -0.63
C TYR A 362 -2.63 20.43 -0.29
N CYS A 363 -3.03 21.32 -1.21
CA CYS A 363 -4.27 22.07 -1.08
C CYS A 363 -5.49 21.14 -1.19
N ALA A 364 -5.47 20.12 -2.05
CA ALA A 364 -6.48 19.07 -2.09
C ALA A 364 -6.53 18.27 -0.77
N LYS A 365 -5.37 17.91 -0.21
CA LYS A 365 -5.25 17.24 1.10
C LYS A 365 -5.80 18.06 2.28
N LEU A 366 -5.85 19.39 2.16
CA LEU A 366 -6.52 20.25 3.15
C LEU A 366 -8.05 20.13 3.09
N MET A 367 -8.64 19.86 1.92
CA MET A 367 -10.09 19.97 1.71
C MET A 367 -10.93 19.03 2.58
N PRO A 368 -10.54 17.76 2.84
CA PRO A 368 -11.28 16.90 3.77
C PRO A 368 -11.34 17.43 5.20
N LYS A 369 -10.43 18.35 5.59
CA LYS A 369 -10.48 19.05 6.88
C LYS A 369 -11.47 20.21 6.88
N PHE A 370 -11.75 20.77 5.70
CA PHE A 370 -12.68 21.87 5.51
C PHE A 370 -14.12 21.38 5.34
N ALA A 371 -14.39 20.50 4.37
CA ALA A 371 -15.75 20.14 3.99
C ALA A 371 -15.82 18.71 3.43
N THR A 372 -17.00 18.09 3.50
CA THR A 372 -17.28 16.75 2.94
C THR A 372 -18.74 16.67 2.53
N ASP A 373 -19.10 15.61 1.81
CA ASP A 373 -20.45 15.40 1.32
C ASP A 373 -21.48 15.43 2.46
N GLY A 374 -22.58 16.14 2.25
CA GLY A 374 -23.67 16.29 3.22
C GLY A 374 -23.47 17.36 4.30
N ASP A 375 -22.29 17.97 4.42
CA ASP A 375 -22.11 19.14 5.28
C ASP A 375 -22.93 20.34 4.79
N THR A 376 -23.09 21.35 5.64
CA THR A 376 -23.85 22.56 5.31
C THR A 376 -22.92 23.74 5.08
N VAL A 377 -22.92 24.31 3.87
CA VAL A 377 -22.25 25.60 3.60
C VAL A 377 -23.02 26.70 4.33
N VAL A 378 -22.32 27.51 5.12
CA VAL A 378 -22.91 28.64 5.84
C VAL A 378 -22.29 29.95 5.37
N ARG A 379 -23.03 31.05 5.51
CA ARG A 379 -22.59 32.32 4.96
C ARG A 379 -21.35 32.85 5.68
N ALA A 380 -20.32 33.14 4.90
CA ALA A 380 -19.12 33.86 5.32
C ALA A 380 -18.87 35.05 4.39
N THR A 381 -18.39 36.17 4.93
CA THR A 381 -17.99 37.34 4.16
C THR A 381 -16.68 37.89 4.66
N SER A 382 -15.78 38.23 3.74
CA SER A 382 -14.55 38.96 4.01
C SER A 382 -14.64 40.34 3.33
N ASP A 383 -14.27 41.39 4.05
CA ASP A 383 -14.23 42.76 3.50
C ASP A 383 -12.97 43.05 2.66
N TYR A 384 -12.07 42.08 2.51
CA TYR A 384 -10.83 42.21 1.74
C TYR A 384 -10.63 41.05 0.74
N PRO A 385 -10.55 41.33 -0.57
CA PRO A 385 -10.57 40.30 -1.61
C PRO A 385 -9.34 39.39 -1.62
N LEU A 386 -8.22 39.82 -1.04
CA LEU A 386 -7.01 38.98 -0.93
C LEU A 386 -7.01 38.06 0.30
N LEU A 387 -8.02 38.15 1.17
CA LEU A 387 -8.24 37.19 2.25
C LEU A 387 -9.61 36.52 2.04
N ALA A 388 -9.68 35.55 1.13
CA ALA A 388 -10.90 34.81 0.90
C ALA A 388 -11.22 33.93 2.11
N THR A 389 -12.47 33.91 2.56
CA THR A 389 -12.92 33.06 3.67
C THR A 389 -14.24 32.41 3.35
N TYR A 390 -14.29 31.09 3.53
CA TYR A 390 -15.48 30.25 3.34
C TYR A 390 -15.73 29.45 4.60
N ALA A 391 -17.00 29.15 4.90
CA ALA A 391 -17.39 28.47 6.12
C ALA A 391 -18.34 27.31 5.87
N VAL A 392 -18.13 26.21 6.59
CA VAL A 392 -18.95 25.01 6.52
C VAL A 392 -19.28 24.56 7.94
N MET A 393 -20.56 24.31 8.19
CA MET A 393 -21.04 23.59 9.36
C MET A 393 -21.01 22.10 9.04
N ARG A 394 -20.13 21.39 9.74
CA ARG A 394 -19.97 19.94 9.61
C ARG A 394 -21.18 19.24 10.21
N THR A 395 -21.53 18.08 9.66
CA THR A 395 -22.61 17.21 10.18
C THR A 395 -22.45 16.84 11.65
N ASN A 396 -21.22 16.85 12.18
CA ASN A 396 -20.93 16.60 13.58
C ASN A 396 -21.02 17.85 14.49
N GLY A 397 -21.50 18.99 14.00
CA GLY A 397 -21.64 20.24 14.77
C GLY A 397 -20.41 21.14 14.79
N THR A 398 -19.34 20.78 14.08
CA THR A 398 -18.09 21.56 14.00
C THR A 398 -18.20 22.66 12.96
N LEU A 399 -17.76 23.88 13.29
CA LEU A 399 -17.58 24.94 12.31
C LEU A 399 -16.16 24.90 11.75
N THR A 400 -16.04 24.77 10.43
CA THR A 400 -14.76 24.82 9.72
C THR A 400 -14.69 26.08 8.86
N LEU A 401 -13.52 26.73 8.85
CA LEU A 401 -13.24 27.88 8.00
C LEU A 401 -12.08 27.55 7.06
N LEU A 402 -12.26 27.77 5.75
CA LEU A 402 -11.17 27.84 4.79
C LEU A 402 -10.80 29.31 4.59
N VAL A 403 -9.59 29.68 4.99
CA VAL A 403 -9.05 31.04 4.89
C VAL A 403 -7.85 31.00 3.94
N ILE A 404 -7.91 31.78 2.87
CA ILE A 404 -6.87 31.83 1.83
C ILE A 404 -6.29 33.24 1.76
N ASN A 405 -5.04 33.38 2.17
CA ASN A 405 -4.29 34.63 1.96
C ASN A 405 -3.62 34.58 0.58
N LYS A 406 -4.20 35.35 -0.34
CA LYS A 406 -3.77 35.49 -1.74
C LYS A 406 -2.70 36.56 -1.94
N SER A 407 -2.27 37.24 -0.87
CA SER A 407 -1.17 38.20 -0.95
C SER A 407 0.17 37.47 -1.06
N ALA A 408 0.98 37.85 -2.04
CA ALA A 408 2.32 37.30 -2.24
C ALA A 408 3.32 37.68 -1.14
N SER A 409 3.07 38.80 -0.44
CA SER A 409 4.06 39.41 0.46
C SER A 409 3.48 39.86 1.80
N SER A 410 2.16 40.08 1.90
CA SER A 410 1.55 40.61 3.11
C SER A 410 1.02 39.51 4.01
N THR A 411 1.53 39.47 5.23
CA THR A 411 0.83 38.83 6.34
C THR A 411 -0.45 39.62 6.64
N LEU A 412 -1.60 38.95 6.68
CA LEU A 412 -2.91 39.55 6.90
C LEU A 412 -3.46 39.13 8.26
N THR A 413 -3.97 40.08 9.04
CA THR A 413 -4.64 39.84 10.31
C THR A 413 -6.13 40.06 10.11
N ALA A 414 -6.95 39.12 10.57
CA ALA A 414 -8.39 39.18 10.47
C ALA A 414 -9.07 39.10 11.83
N ASN A 415 -10.10 39.93 12.02
CA ASN A 415 -11.04 39.84 13.12
C ASN A 415 -12.26 39.03 12.66
N PHE A 416 -12.48 37.89 13.32
CA PHE A 416 -13.60 37.00 13.06
C PHE A 416 -14.76 37.31 14.01
N ASN A 417 -15.97 37.33 13.46
CA ASN A 417 -17.22 37.34 14.21
C ASN A 417 -18.06 36.11 13.82
N LEU A 418 -18.31 35.21 14.77
CA LEU A 418 -19.04 33.96 14.58
C LEU A 418 -20.45 34.08 15.18
N SER A 419 -21.39 34.61 14.39
CA SER A 419 -22.78 34.69 14.81
C SER A 419 -23.45 33.32 14.75
N GLY A 420 -24.19 32.97 15.81
CA GLY A 420 -24.89 31.69 15.92
C GLY A 420 -24.00 30.48 16.29
N TYR A 421 -22.72 30.70 16.62
CA TYR A 421 -21.80 29.62 16.98
C TYR A 421 -20.91 30.00 18.16
N VAL A 422 -20.78 29.10 19.14
CA VAL A 422 -19.87 29.26 20.28
C VAL A 422 -18.82 28.15 20.23
N PRO A 423 -17.59 28.47 19.77
CA PRO A 423 -16.53 27.50 19.68
C PRO A 423 -15.95 27.17 21.05
N TYR A 424 -15.33 26.00 21.17
CA TYR A 424 -14.40 25.71 22.26
C TYR A 424 -13.19 26.66 22.21
N GLY A 425 -12.49 26.84 23.33
CA GLY A 425 -11.42 27.84 23.46
C GLY A 425 -10.18 27.62 22.57
N ASN A 426 -10.13 26.54 21.80
CA ASN A 426 -9.07 26.23 20.85
C ASN A 426 -9.63 25.76 19.49
N ALA A 427 -8.81 25.88 18.45
CA ALA A 427 -9.02 25.32 17.13
C ALA A 427 -7.82 24.50 16.70
N ALA A 428 -8.07 23.40 15.98
CA ALA A 428 -7.03 22.75 15.21
C ALA A 428 -6.85 23.52 13.89
N ILE A 429 -5.60 23.77 13.53
CA ILE A 429 -5.23 24.51 12.32
C ILE A 429 -4.48 23.55 11.40
N TYR A 430 -4.94 23.47 10.15
CA TYR A 430 -4.23 22.78 9.07
C TYR A 430 -3.85 23.82 8.03
N SER A 431 -2.58 23.88 7.64
CA SER A 431 -2.12 24.92 6.71
C SER A 431 -1.09 24.43 5.71
N TYR A 432 -1.15 24.98 4.51
CA TYR A 432 -0.12 24.84 3.48
C TYR A 432 0.19 26.23 2.90
N GLY A 433 1.47 26.54 2.72
CA GLY A 433 1.92 27.83 2.21
C GLY A 433 3.42 27.87 1.98
N ILE A 434 3.97 29.08 1.95
CA ILE A 434 5.40 29.33 1.67
C ILE A 434 6.35 28.41 2.46
N PRO A 435 6.21 28.23 3.80
CA PRO A 435 7.15 27.40 4.56
C PRO A 435 7.20 25.94 4.11
N GLN A 436 6.05 25.33 3.81
CA GLN A 436 5.96 23.95 3.34
C GLN A 436 6.50 23.83 1.92
N ASP A 437 6.17 24.79 1.06
CA ASP A 437 6.66 24.80 -0.32
C ASP A 437 8.19 24.96 -0.39
N GLU A 438 8.75 25.81 0.48
CA GLU A 438 10.20 25.99 0.62
C GLU A 438 10.88 24.75 1.20
N ALA A 439 10.21 24.02 2.11
CA ALA A 439 10.72 22.75 2.60
C ALA A 439 10.80 21.71 1.47
N ALA A 440 9.83 21.71 0.54
CA ALA A 440 9.88 20.87 -0.65
C ALA A 440 11.04 21.25 -1.59
N ARG A 441 11.31 22.56 -1.74
CA ARG A 441 12.41 23.08 -2.57
C ARG A 441 13.80 22.78 -2.01
N THR A 442 13.97 22.94 -0.70
CA THR A 442 15.28 22.92 -0.03
C THR A 442 15.61 21.57 0.62
N GLY A 443 14.61 20.71 0.84
CA GLY A 443 14.74 19.49 1.62
C GLY A 443 14.87 19.73 3.13
N VAL A 444 14.67 20.96 3.61
CA VAL A 444 14.79 21.34 5.03
C VAL A 444 13.42 21.67 5.60
N GLY A 445 12.97 20.92 6.60
CA GLY A 445 11.63 21.03 7.17
C GLY A 445 10.69 19.97 6.61
N SER A 446 9.37 20.17 6.78
CA SER A 446 8.35 19.26 6.25
C SER A 446 7.65 19.89 5.05
N PRO A 447 7.61 19.21 3.89
CA PRO A 447 6.83 19.65 2.74
C PRO A 447 5.33 19.31 2.84
N ASP A 448 4.91 18.57 3.87
CA ASP A 448 3.50 18.22 4.06
C ASP A 448 2.71 19.33 4.77
N ILE A 449 1.38 19.23 4.77
CA ILE A 449 0.50 20.15 5.50
C ILE A 449 0.94 20.28 6.96
N ALA A 450 1.04 21.50 7.47
CA ALA A 450 1.33 21.71 8.88
C ALA A 450 0.06 21.60 9.70
N GLN A 451 0.17 20.99 10.88
CA GLN A 451 -0.87 20.95 11.88
C GLN A 451 -0.43 21.69 13.14
N THR A 452 -1.18 22.69 13.55
CA THR A 452 -0.92 23.47 14.77
C THR A 452 -2.22 23.66 15.56
N ASN A 453 -2.12 24.25 16.75
CA ASN A 453 -3.27 24.63 17.55
C ASN A 453 -3.31 26.14 17.69
N PHE A 454 -4.51 26.71 17.58
CA PHE A 454 -4.78 28.10 17.88
C PHE A 454 -5.61 28.18 19.17
N ILE A 455 -5.13 28.95 20.14
CA ILE A 455 -5.78 29.13 21.46
C ILE A 455 -6.41 30.52 21.49
N GLY A 456 -7.52 30.66 22.22
CA GLY A 456 -8.23 31.93 22.34
C GLY A 456 -9.31 32.10 21.29
N VAL A 457 -9.83 30.99 20.75
CA VAL A 457 -11.02 31.02 19.90
C VAL A 457 -12.23 31.34 20.77
N ALA A 458 -13.06 32.25 20.30
CA ALA A 458 -14.32 32.63 20.93
C ALA A 458 -15.33 33.02 19.83
N ALA A 459 -16.54 33.45 20.20
CA ALA A 459 -17.51 34.00 19.25
C ALA A 459 -16.97 35.25 18.50
N SER A 460 -15.94 35.90 19.03
CA SER A 460 -15.14 36.87 18.30
C SER A 460 -13.67 36.75 18.70
N PHE A 461 -12.78 36.72 17.72
CA PHE A 461 -11.34 36.54 17.93
C PHE A 461 -10.53 37.12 16.76
N SER A 462 -9.22 37.26 16.93
CA SER A 462 -8.31 37.75 15.89
C SER A 462 -7.28 36.68 15.55
N ALA A 463 -6.98 36.48 14.27
CA ALA A 463 -5.95 35.54 13.82
C ALA A 463 -5.16 36.10 12.63
N THR A 464 -3.94 35.58 12.44
CA THR A 464 -2.99 36.07 11.44
C THR A 464 -2.62 34.96 10.47
N PHE A 465 -2.59 35.31 9.17
CA PHE A 465 -2.35 34.38 8.07
C PHE A 465 -1.14 34.83 7.26
N ALA A 466 -0.17 33.92 7.07
CA ALA A 466 1.04 34.17 6.31
C ALA A 466 0.73 34.47 4.83
N PRO A 467 1.60 35.18 4.10
CA PRO A 467 1.46 35.37 2.65
C PRO A 467 1.39 34.01 1.94
N PHE A 468 0.67 33.95 0.82
CA PHE A 468 0.41 32.73 0.06
C PHE A 468 0.20 31.50 0.93
N SER A 469 -0.95 31.46 1.60
CA SER A 469 -1.30 30.33 2.44
C SER A 469 -2.78 29.98 2.31
N ALA A 470 -3.06 28.68 2.37
CA ALA A 470 -4.38 28.14 2.61
C ALA A 470 -4.39 27.57 4.03
N THR A 471 -5.37 27.99 4.83
CA THR A 471 -5.53 27.58 6.22
C THR A 471 -6.94 27.09 6.47
N VAL A 472 -7.07 25.88 7.03
CA VAL A 472 -8.33 25.35 7.53
C VAL A 472 -8.33 25.45 9.05
N MET A 473 -9.28 26.20 9.60
CA MET A 473 -9.54 26.26 11.04
C MET A 473 -10.70 25.33 11.38
N VAL A 474 -10.46 24.37 12.27
CA VAL A 474 -11.47 23.41 12.74
C VAL A 474 -11.83 23.75 14.17
N MET A 475 -13.03 24.27 14.39
CA MET A 475 -13.51 24.75 15.68
C MET A 475 -14.65 23.87 16.17
N GLY A 476 -14.43 23.06 17.21
CA GLY A 476 -15.49 22.26 17.83
C GLY A 476 -16.49 23.13 18.62
N ALA A 477 -17.73 22.66 18.73
CA ALA A 477 -18.74 23.31 19.57
C ALA A 477 -18.43 23.06 21.05
N ALA A 478 -18.76 24.02 21.92
CA ALA A 478 -18.49 23.89 23.36
C ALA A 478 -19.37 22.84 24.09
N ASN A 479 -20.43 22.33 23.46
CA ASN A 479 -21.48 21.51 24.07
C ASN A 479 -21.69 20.13 23.41
N GLN A 480 -20.64 19.54 22.83
CA GLN A 480 -20.72 18.25 22.13
C GLN A 480 -19.78 17.17 22.74
N PRO A 481 -20.04 15.87 22.48
CA PRO A 481 -19.06 14.81 22.72
C PRO A 481 -17.73 15.09 22.02
N PRO A 482 -16.60 14.53 22.48
CA PRO A 482 -15.29 14.82 21.89
C PRO A 482 -15.17 14.29 20.47
N PHE A 483 -14.17 14.78 19.74
CA PHE A 483 -13.81 14.20 18.45
C PHE A 483 -13.18 12.82 18.59
N THR A 484 -13.34 12.02 17.54
CA THR A 484 -12.72 10.70 17.43
C THR A 484 -11.19 10.79 17.47
N PRO A 485 -10.50 10.00 18.33
CA PRO A 485 -9.05 9.91 18.33
C PRO A 485 -8.51 9.48 16.97
N THR A 486 -7.39 10.06 16.54
CA THR A 486 -6.75 9.76 15.24
C THR A 486 -5.35 9.18 15.44
N SER A 487 -4.80 8.58 14.39
CA SER A 487 -3.43 8.05 14.35
C SER A 487 -3.11 7.05 15.48
N LEU A 488 -4.04 6.14 15.79
CA LEU A 488 -3.77 5.04 16.71
C LEU A 488 -2.69 4.14 16.10
N VAL A 489 -1.58 3.97 16.82
CA VAL A 489 -0.49 3.07 16.49
C VAL A 489 -0.38 2.02 17.58
N ALA A 490 -0.26 0.75 17.18
CA ALA A 490 0.00 -0.37 18.06
C ALA A 490 1.41 -0.90 17.82
N THR A 491 2.27 -0.87 18.83
CA THR A 491 3.65 -1.34 18.78
C THR A 491 3.81 -2.61 19.60
N ALA A 492 4.16 -3.72 18.94
CA ALA A 492 4.39 -5.00 19.58
C ALA A 492 5.66 -5.00 20.43
N SER A 493 5.60 -5.71 21.55
CA SER A 493 6.74 -6.10 22.38
C SER A 493 6.50 -7.50 22.94
N ASN A 494 7.39 -7.98 23.81
CA ASN A 494 7.22 -9.28 24.47
C ASN A 494 6.02 -9.25 25.43
N ALA A 495 4.97 -10.01 25.10
CA ALA A 495 3.72 -10.12 25.84
C ALA A 495 3.02 -8.77 26.11
N VAL A 496 3.34 -7.73 25.32
CA VAL A 496 2.85 -6.36 25.51
C VAL A 496 2.58 -5.73 24.15
N VAL A 497 1.53 -4.92 24.06
CA VAL A 497 1.32 -3.98 22.96
C VAL A 497 1.20 -2.56 23.52
N SER A 498 2.09 -1.68 23.10
CA SER A 498 2.04 -0.26 23.45
C SER A 498 1.23 0.49 22.40
N LEU A 499 0.21 1.21 22.86
CA LEU A 499 -0.68 2.03 22.05
C LEU A 499 -0.35 3.50 22.22
N ASN A 500 -0.32 4.24 21.12
CA ASN A 500 -0.21 5.70 21.11
C ASN A 500 -1.19 6.29 20.09
N TRP A 501 -1.78 7.44 20.38
CA TRP A 501 -2.70 8.14 19.48
C TRP A 501 -2.57 9.66 19.61
N ASN A 502 -3.20 10.40 18.71
CA ASN A 502 -3.29 11.86 18.81
C ASN A 502 -4.45 12.26 19.73
N GLY A 503 -4.24 13.31 20.52
CA GLY A 503 -5.27 13.86 21.39
C GLY A 503 -6.49 14.37 20.62
N SER A 504 -7.68 14.18 21.20
CA SER A 504 -8.95 14.60 20.64
C SER A 504 -9.38 15.96 21.18
N ALA A 505 -9.83 16.86 20.31
CA ALA A 505 -10.43 18.13 20.75
C ALA A 505 -11.68 17.87 21.61
N GLY A 506 -11.81 18.61 22.70
CA GLY A 506 -12.91 18.46 23.66
C GLY A 506 -12.87 17.20 24.53
N ALA A 507 -11.80 16.40 24.50
CA ALA A 507 -11.69 15.17 25.29
C ALA A 507 -11.14 15.43 26.70
N ASP A 508 -11.80 14.85 27.70
CA ASP A 508 -11.33 14.81 29.10
C ASP A 508 -10.53 13.52 29.37
N SER A 509 -10.89 12.42 28.70
CA SER A 509 -10.20 11.13 28.79
C SER A 509 -10.52 10.20 27.61
N TYR A 510 -9.98 8.97 27.62
CA TYR A 510 -10.12 7.96 26.57
C TYR A 510 -10.55 6.59 27.12
N ILE A 511 -11.17 5.80 26.23
CA ILE A 511 -11.57 4.40 26.40
C ILE A 511 -10.78 3.57 25.39
N VAL A 512 -10.02 2.58 25.88
CA VAL A 512 -9.23 1.66 25.06
C VAL A 512 -9.96 0.32 24.96
N LYS A 513 -10.13 -0.19 23.74
CA LYS A 513 -10.81 -1.46 23.48
C LYS A 513 -9.94 -2.41 22.65
N ARG A 514 -10.10 -3.72 22.86
CA ARG A 514 -9.34 -4.79 22.22
C ARG A 514 -10.24 -5.91 21.69
N SER A 515 -9.86 -6.50 20.57
CA SER A 515 -10.41 -7.73 20.01
C SER A 515 -9.30 -8.67 19.52
N THR A 516 -9.64 -9.96 19.37
CA THR A 516 -8.84 -10.97 18.65
C THR A 516 -9.40 -11.23 17.25
N ILE A 517 -10.47 -10.53 16.85
CA ILE A 517 -11.13 -10.60 15.55
C ILE A 517 -11.06 -9.19 14.94
N SER A 518 -10.52 -9.06 13.73
CA SER A 518 -10.45 -7.76 13.05
C SER A 518 -11.85 -7.19 12.78
N GLY A 519 -12.03 -5.89 13.03
CA GLY A 519 -13.23 -5.12 12.70
C GLY A 519 -14.44 -5.34 13.61
N SER A 520 -14.40 -6.26 14.58
CA SER A 520 -15.55 -6.56 15.45
C SER A 520 -15.15 -7.20 16.78
N GLY A 521 -16.09 -7.36 17.70
CA GLY A 521 -15.86 -8.09 18.96
C GLY A 521 -15.04 -7.33 20.01
N TYR A 522 -14.88 -6.01 19.87
CA TYR A 522 -14.08 -5.22 20.81
C TYR A 522 -14.67 -5.20 22.23
N THR A 523 -13.80 -5.39 23.20
CA THR A 523 -14.09 -5.28 24.63
C THR A 523 -13.26 -4.16 25.25
N THR A 524 -13.84 -3.39 26.17
CA THR A 524 -13.09 -2.33 26.87
C THR A 524 -12.06 -2.95 27.80
N ILE A 525 -10.80 -2.54 27.65
CA ILE A 525 -9.68 -2.96 28.51
C ILE A 525 -9.20 -1.84 29.43
N ALA A 526 -9.51 -0.58 29.11
CA ALA A 526 -9.27 0.57 29.98
C ALA A 526 -10.26 1.73 29.69
N SER A 527 -10.53 2.53 30.71
CA SER A 527 -11.40 3.72 30.65
C SER A 527 -10.87 4.83 31.55
N GLY A 528 -11.16 6.09 31.24
CA GLY A 528 -10.67 7.23 32.02
C GLY A 528 -9.17 7.49 31.81
N VAL A 529 -8.60 6.99 30.71
CA VAL A 529 -7.19 7.21 30.38
C VAL A 529 -7.02 8.67 29.98
N THR A 530 -6.24 9.45 30.72
CA THR A 530 -6.01 10.89 30.41
C THR A 530 -4.78 11.11 29.53
N ALA A 531 -3.86 10.16 29.50
CA ALA A 531 -2.75 10.13 28.56
C ALA A 531 -3.23 9.75 27.15
N THR A 532 -2.45 10.10 26.13
CA THR A 532 -2.67 9.65 24.74
C THR A 532 -1.87 8.39 24.42
N SER A 533 -1.66 7.53 25.44
CA SER A 533 -0.95 6.28 25.35
C SER A 533 -1.46 5.26 26.37
N PHE A 534 -1.31 3.98 26.06
CA PHE A 534 -1.70 2.87 26.93
C PHE A 534 -0.85 1.63 26.63
N ALA A 535 -0.40 0.90 27.66
CA ALA A 535 0.33 -0.35 27.48
C ALA A 535 -0.56 -1.53 27.89
N ASP A 536 -0.95 -2.37 26.93
CA ASP A 536 -1.68 -3.61 27.18
C ASP A 536 -0.69 -4.74 27.45
N THR A 537 -0.73 -5.33 28.64
CA THR A 537 0.28 -6.29 29.13
C THR A 537 -0.31 -7.68 29.39
N GLY A 538 0.54 -8.71 29.42
CA GLY A 538 0.11 -10.09 29.67
C GLY A 538 -0.49 -10.78 28.44
N LEU A 539 -0.13 -10.32 27.24
CA LEU A 539 -0.60 -10.87 25.97
C LEU A 539 0.14 -12.16 25.60
N VAL A 540 -0.54 -13.04 24.86
CA VAL A 540 0.08 -14.23 24.28
C VAL A 540 0.88 -13.85 23.03
N ASN A 541 2.19 -14.14 23.02
CA ASN A 541 3.05 -13.91 21.86
C ASN A 541 2.61 -14.77 20.66
N GLY A 542 2.71 -14.21 19.46
CA GLY A 542 2.29 -14.84 18.20
C GLY A 542 0.79 -14.74 17.90
N ALA A 543 -0.04 -14.28 18.85
CA ALA A 543 -1.45 -13.96 18.60
C ALA A 543 -1.60 -12.48 18.20
N THR A 544 -2.34 -12.19 17.13
CA THR A 544 -2.63 -10.81 16.71
C THR A 544 -3.77 -10.21 17.53
N TYR A 545 -3.59 -8.99 18.01
CA TYR A 545 -4.61 -8.23 18.72
C TYR A 545 -4.95 -6.95 17.96
N TYR A 546 -6.23 -6.60 17.98
CA TYR A 546 -6.80 -5.46 17.28
C TYR A 546 -7.35 -4.45 18.29
N TYR A 547 -7.05 -3.16 18.11
CA TYR A 547 -7.33 -2.09 19.06
C TYR A 547 -8.05 -0.93 18.41
N VAL A 548 -8.96 -0.33 19.18
CA VAL A 548 -9.59 0.95 18.87
C VAL A 548 -9.67 1.80 20.14
N VAL A 549 -9.61 3.12 19.98
CA VAL A 549 -9.71 4.09 21.09
C VAL A 549 -10.85 5.07 20.83
N ALA A 550 -11.62 5.40 21.85
CA ALA A 550 -12.65 6.45 21.81
C ALA A 550 -12.34 7.53 22.87
N ALA A 551 -12.67 8.78 22.60
CA ALA A 551 -12.54 9.89 23.54
C ALA A 551 -13.86 10.12 24.30
N THR A 552 -13.78 10.67 25.52
CA THR A 552 -14.95 10.99 26.33
C THR A 552 -14.81 12.32 27.08
N ASN A 553 -15.95 13.00 27.27
CA ASN A 553 -16.12 14.16 28.14
C ASN A 553 -17.49 14.12 28.81
N ALA A 554 -17.83 15.14 29.60
CA ALA A 554 -19.13 15.25 30.27
C ALA A 554 -20.36 15.22 29.32
N ASN A 555 -20.18 15.51 28.03
CA ASN A 555 -21.24 15.52 27.02
C ASN A 555 -21.38 14.19 26.25
N GLY A 556 -20.45 13.24 26.41
CA GLY A 556 -20.57 11.89 25.82
C GLY A 556 -19.26 11.21 25.43
N VAL A 557 -19.37 10.23 24.52
CA VAL A 557 -18.25 9.43 23.99
C VAL A 557 -18.21 9.61 22.47
N SER A 558 -17.02 9.72 21.89
CA SER A 558 -16.80 9.78 20.45
C SER A 558 -17.06 8.42 19.78
N SER A 559 -17.00 8.36 18.45
CA SER A 559 -16.81 7.08 17.76
C SER A 559 -15.42 6.48 18.05
N ASN A 560 -15.24 5.20 17.73
CA ASN A 560 -13.94 4.54 17.80
C ASN A 560 -13.00 5.08 16.72
N SER A 561 -11.70 5.15 17.02
CA SER A 561 -10.63 5.37 16.05
C SER A 561 -10.62 4.29 14.96
N ILE A 562 -9.85 4.52 13.90
CA ILE A 562 -9.43 3.46 12.98
C ILE A 562 -8.71 2.37 13.81
N GLU A 563 -8.94 1.10 13.43
CA GLU A 563 -8.32 -0.06 14.06
C GLU A 563 -6.81 -0.09 13.83
N ALA A 564 -6.06 -0.29 14.91
CA ALA A 564 -4.65 -0.66 14.85
C ALA A 564 -4.48 -2.13 15.28
N SER A 565 -3.46 -2.81 14.77
CA SER A 565 -3.18 -4.18 15.20
C SER A 565 -1.69 -4.41 15.44
N ALA A 566 -1.39 -5.34 16.33
CA ALA A 566 -0.03 -5.75 16.62
C ALA A 566 0.00 -7.23 17.06
N THR A 567 1.08 -7.91 16.70
CA THR A 567 1.36 -9.28 17.13
C THR A 567 2.56 -9.25 18.07
N PRO A 568 2.36 -9.27 19.40
CA PRO A 568 3.45 -9.36 20.36
C PRO A 568 4.32 -10.60 20.08
N GLY A 569 5.62 -10.47 20.29
CA GLY A 569 6.60 -11.50 19.97
C GLY A 569 7.73 -11.53 20.98
N GLU A 570 8.40 -12.66 21.07
CA GLU A 570 9.45 -12.86 22.07
C GLU A 570 10.82 -12.30 21.62
N ILE A 571 11.14 -12.45 20.33
CA ILE A 571 12.45 -12.08 19.76
C ILE A 571 12.30 -10.79 18.94
N PHE A 572 12.94 -9.71 19.40
CA PHE A 572 12.88 -8.39 18.77
C PHE A 572 13.56 -8.37 17.40
N GLY A 573 14.74 -8.98 17.27
CA GLY A 573 15.43 -9.15 15.99
C GLY A 573 16.11 -10.52 15.92
N TRP A 574 16.05 -11.19 14.77
CA TRP A 574 16.61 -12.52 14.57
C TRP A 574 17.20 -12.67 13.16
N TRP A 575 18.50 -12.44 13.05
CA TRP A 575 19.27 -12.69 11.84
C TRP A 575 19.90 -14.08 11.92
N LYS A 576 19.19 -15.06 11.35
CA LYS A 576 19.64 -16.46 11.32
C LYS A 576 20.94 -16.65 10.54
N PHE A 577 21.13 -15.85 9.49
CA PHE A 577 22.20 -16.01 8.51
C PHE A 577 22.16 -17.33 7.70
N ASP A 578 20.95 -17.86 7.47
CA ASP A 578 20.71 -19.13 6.77
C ASP A 578 20.69 -19.05 5.22
N ALA A 579 20.83 -17.85 4.63
CA ALA A 579 20.75 -17.72 3.18
C ALA A 579 21.99 -18.32 2.50
N THR A 580 21.82 -18.73 1.24
CA THR A 580 22.89 -19.34 0.43
C THR A 580 23.53 -18.35 -0.56
N SER A 581 22.92 -17.19 -0.77
CA SER A 581 23.36 -16.16 -1.71
C SER A 581 22.69 -14.80 -1.43
N GLY A 582 23.16 -13.76 -2.11
CA GLY A 582 22.64 -12.40 -1.98
C GLY A 582 23.22 -11.62 -0.81
N THR A 583 22.75 -10.39 -0.64
CA THR A 583 23.25 -9.45 0.39
C THR A 583 22.22 -9.15 1.49
N ASN A 584 21.02 -9.69 1.41
CA ASN A 584 19.97 -9.45 2.39
C ASN A 584 20.14 -10.37 3.61
N ALA A 585 20.34 -9.77 4.79
CA ALA A 585 20.27 -10.47 6.06
C ALA A 585 18.84 -10.30 6.62
N ALA A 586 17.97 -11.27 6.37
CA ALA A 586 16.57 -11.18 6.79
C ALA A 586 16.44 -11.19 8.33
N ASP A 587 15.57 -10.33 8.86
CA ASP A 587 15.14 -10.36 10.26
C ASP A 587 13.89 -11.25 10.40
N SER A 588 14.00 -12.33 11.18
CA SER A 588 12.91 -13.25 11.52
C SER A 588 12.21 -12.91 12.85
N GLY A 589 12.61 -11.82 13.51
CA GLY A 589 12.00 -11.28 14.72
C GLY A 589 10.84 -10.34 14.42
N TYR A 590 10.10 -9.93 15.46
CA TYR A 590 8.94 -9.04 15.28
C TYR A 590 9.31 -7.58 15.02
N GLY A 591 10.57 -7.19 15.19
CA GLY A 591 11.05 -5.83 14.98
C GLY A 591 11.19 -5.44 13.51
N GLY A 592 11.31 -6.41 12.59
CA GLY A 592 11.30 -6.16 11.14
C GLY A 592 12.48 -5.33 10.63
N ASN A 593 13.69 -5.60 11.13
CA ASN A 593 14.91 -4.84 10.88
C ASN A 593 15.87 -5.59 9.94
N PRO A 594 15.60 -5.72 8.63
CA PRO A 594 16.51 -6.45 7.73
C PRO A 594 17.89 -5.77 7.67
N GLY A 595 18.94 -6.57 7.71
CA GLY A 595 20.32 -6.12 7.54
C GLY A 595 20.81 -6.26 6.09
N THR A 596 21.92 -5.61 5.79
CA THR A 596 22.59 -5.67 4.49
C THR A 596 24.04 -6.09 4.66
N LEU A 597 24.44 -7.18 4.00
CA LEU A 597 25.81 -7.64 3.91
C LEU A 597 26.60 -6.78 2.91
N GLN A 598 27.80 -6.38 3.32
CA GLN A 598 28.74 -5.65 2.47
C GLN A 598 29.64 -6.60 1.69
N SER A 599 30.37 -6.10 0.69
CA SER A 599 31.07 -6.93 -0.30
C SER A 599 32.17 -7.86 0.25
N GLY A 600 32.63 -7.65 1.48
CA GLY A 600 33.57 -8.54 2.18
C GLY A 600 32.91 -9.61 3.04
N ALA A 601 31.58 -9.75 3.01
CA ALA A 601 30.81 -10.75 3.72
C ALA A 601 30.31 -11.85 2.77
N THR A 602 30.48 -13.13 3.15
CA THR A 602 30.10 -14.29 2.33
C THR A 602 29.34 -15.33 3.14
N TRP A 603 28.50 -16.13 2.48
CA TRP A 603 27.76 -17.22 3.14
C TRP A 603 28.65 -18.45 3.28
N VAL A 604 28.69 -19.04 4.48
CA VAL A 604 29.45 -20.26 4.82
C VAL A 604 28.60 -21.21 5.67
N ALA A 605 29.11 -22.42 5.94
CA ALA A 605 28.43 -23.33 6.87
C ALA A 605 28.49 -22.80 8.31
N GLY A 606 27.35 -22.77 8.98
CA GLY A 606 27.18 -22.29 10.36
C GLY A 606 27.17 -23.40 11.40
N VAL A 607 26.89 -23.01 12.64
CA VAL A 607 26.50 -23.93 13.72
C VAL A 607 25.09 -24.45 13.45
N ILE A 608 24.19 -23.54 13.06
CA ILE A 608 22.81 -23.82 12.66
C ILE A 608 22.71 -23.52 11.17
N SER A 609 22.66 -24.56 10.34
CA SER A 609 22.61 -24.43 8.88
C SER A 609 23.75 -23.58 8.28
N ASN A 610 23.54 -22.30 7.98
CA ASN A 610 24.54 -21.41 7.36
C ASN A 610 24.91 -20.25 8.29
N ALA A 611 25.97 -19.53 7.96
CA ALA A 611 26.47 -18.38 8.68
C ALA A 611 27.01 -17.34 7.69
N VAL A 612 27.34 -16.15 8.19
CA VAL A 612 28.07 -15.15 7.43
C VAL A 612 29.54 -15.12 7.86
N HIS A 613 30.46 -15.32 6.92
CA HIS A 613 31.89 -15.10 7.09
C HIS A 613 32.25 -13.66 6.72
N LEU A 614 33.03 -13.02 7.58
CA LEU A 614 33.53 -11.66 7.44
C LEU A 614 35.05 -11.73 7.26
N ASN A 615 35.55 -11.12 6.18
CA ASN A 615 36.94 -11.29 5.76
C ASN A 615 37.94 -10.31 6.41
N GLY A 616 37.53 -9.50 7.37
CA GLY A 616 38.37 -8.50 8.04
C GLY A 616 38.76 -7.27 7.20
N THR A 617 38.32 -7.17 5.95
CA THR A 617 38.55 -5.97 5.10
C THR A 617 37.59 -4.83 5.46
N ALA A 618 37.81 -3.64 4.91
CA ALA A 618 36.99 -2.45 5.18
C ALA A 618 35.47 -2.67 4.95
N ASN A 619 35.12 -3.58 4.02
CA ASN A 619 33.74 -3.94 3.66
C ASN A 619 33.32 -5.34 4.16
N GLY A 620 34.07 -5.97 5.07
CA GLY A 620 33.74 -7.25 5.67
C GLY A 620 32.81 -7.13 6.87
N TYR A 621 31.58 -6.66 6.68
CA TYR A 621 30.60 -6.47 7.76
C TYR A 621 29.16 -6.52 7.26
N ALA A 622 28.20 -6.60 8.19
CA ALA A 622 26.78 -6.38 7.92
C ALA A 622 26.31 -5.07 8.58
N SER A 623 25.46 -4.31 7.89
CA SER A 623 24.82 -3.11 8.44
C SER A 623 23.37 -3.38 8.79
N LEU A 624 22.91 -2.88 9.94
CA LEU A 624 21.51 -2.95 10.38
C LEU A 624 20.83 -1.57 10.30
N PRO A 625 19.48 -1.52 10.25
CA PRO A 625 18.74 -0.26 10.13
C PRO A 625 18.98 0.72 11.28
N VAL A 626 18.62 1.99 11.05
CA VAL A 626 18.67 3.05 12.06
C VAL A 626 17.78 2.69 13.26
N GLY A 627 18.26 2.94 14.47
CA GLY A 627 17.48 2.78 15.70
C GLY A 627 17.25 1.33 16.14
N VAL A 628 18.01 0.36 15.62
CA VAL A 628 17.81 -1.09 15.86
C VAL A 628 17.82 -1.51 17.35
N VAL A 629 18.33 -0.68 18.26
CA VAL A 629 18.27 -0.92 19.71
C VAL A 629 17.60 0.19 20.52
N SER A 630 17.07 1.22 19.85
CA SER A 630 16.59 2.46 20.48
C SER A 630 15.40 2.23 21.43
N ALA A 631 14.62 1.18 21.20
CA ALA A 631 13.46 0.81 22.02
C ALA A 631 13.78 -0.14 23.19
N LEU A 632 15.03 -0.61 23.31
CA LEU A 632 15.37 -1.68 24.26
C LEU A 632 15.86 -1.10 25.59
N ASN A 633 15.21 -1.48 26.69
CA ASN A 633 15.63 -1.15 28.05
C ASN A 633 16.36 -2.35 28.67
N ASP A 634 15.59 -3.31 29.19
CA ASP A 634 16.08 -4.65 29.44
C ASP A 634 16.26 -5.36 28.09
N PHE A 635 17.32 -6.13 27.94
CA PHE A 635 17.62 -6.76 26.65
C PHE A 635 18.46 -8.03 26.78
N THR A 636 18.49 -8.81 25.70
CA THR A 636 19.51 -9.82 25.45
C THR A 636 20.02 -9.70 24.04
N ILE A 637 21.34 -9.68 23.85
CA ILE A 637 21.97 -9.96 22.54
C ILE A 637 22.61 -11.34 22.62
N SER A 638 22.37 -12.20 21.64
CA SER A 638 22.92 -13.55 21.58
C SER A 638 23.43 -13.85 20.18
N THR A 639 24.56 -14.53 20.03
CA THR A 639 25.07 -14.94 18.72
C THR A 639 26.13 -16.04 18.85
N TRP A 640 26.26 -16.85 17.80
CA TRP A 640 27.42 -17.70 17.60
C TRP A 640 28.49 -16.94 16.82
N VAL A 641 29.74 -17.01 17.28
CA VAL A 641 30.89 -16.41 16.59
C VAL A 641 32.07 -17.39 16.53
N LYS A 642 32.72 -17.46 15.36
CA LYS A 642 33.98 -18.17 15.16
C LYS A 642 35.01 -17.18 14.65
N VAL A 643 35.93 -16.79 15.52
CA VAL A 643 37.02 -15.86 15.17
C VAL A 643 38.13 -16.60 14.43
N ASP A 644 38.57 -16.10 13.28
CA ASP A 644 39.71 -16.66 12.56
C ASP A 644 41.03 -16.19 13.18
N ALA A 645 41.06 -14.92 13.61
CA ALA A 645 42.15 -14.32 14.35
C ALA A 645 41.63 -13.28 15.36
N ASN A 646 42.25 -13.22 16.53
CA ASN A 646 41.91 -12.25 17.58
C ASN A 646 42.63 -10.91 17.35
N ALA A 647 42.17 -10.13 16.38
CA ALA A 647 42.59 -8.74 16.26
C ALA A 647 42.04 -7.93 17.45
N THR A 648 42.93 -7.25 18.17
CA THR A 648 42.55 -6.40 19.31
C THR A 648 41.55 -5.35 18.87
N TRP A 649 40.44 -5.24 19.59
CA TRP A 649 39.32 -4.32 19.34
C TRP A 649 38.47 -4.59 18.10
N ALA A 650 38.65 -5.72 17.41
CA ALA A 650 37.64 -6.18 16.47
C ALA A 650 36.29 -6.38 17.17
N ARG A 651 35.18 -6.07 16.49
CA ARG A 651 33.84 -6.11 17.08
C ARG A 651 33.03 -7.26 16.48
N VAL A 652 32.38 -8.05 17.33
CA VAL A 652 31.31 -8.96 16.89
C VAL A 652 30.12 -8.12 16.43
N PHE A 653 29.74 -7.13 17.25
CA PHE A 653 28.83 -6.06 16.86
C PHE A 653 29.26 -4.73 17.49
N ASP A 654 28.85 -3.64 16.85
CA ASP A 654 28.99 -2.26 17.34
C ASP A 654 27.78 -1.44 16.87
N PHE A 655 26.94 -1.02 17.81
CA PHE A 655 25.71 -0.27 17.53
C PHE A 655 25.78 1.10 18.19
N GLY A 656 25.61 2.18 17.42
CA GLY A 656 25.74 3.52 17.95
C GLY A 656 25.50 4.64 16.93
N SER A 657 25.95 5.84 17.32
CA SER A 657 25.96 7.04 16.48
C SER A 657 27.34 7.71 16.57
N GLY A 658 28.36 6.96 16.15
CA GLY A 658 29.76 7.38 16.25
C GLY A 658 30.35 7.14 17.65
N THR A 659 31.60 7.55 17.82
CA THR A 659 32.46 7.14 18.95
C THR A 659 32.09 7.71 20.32
N GLY A 660 31.07 8.57 20.41
CA GLY A 660 30.58 9.14 21.67
C GLY A 660 29.39 8.39 22.29
N ASN A 661 28.61 7.64 21.50
CA ASN A 661 27.43 6.92 21.96
C ASN A 661 27.32 5.59 21.23
N TYR A 662 27.67 4.48 21.90
CA TYR A 662 27.71 3.16 21.29
C TYR A 662 27.75 2.02 22.29
N MET A 663 27.40 0.82 21.82
CA MET A 663 27.57 -0.43 22.54
C MET A 663 28.22 -1.47 21.64
N PHE A 664 29.10 -2.29 22.19
CA PHE A 664 29.81 -3.30 21.43
C PHE A 664 30.05 -4.58 22.21
N LEU A 665 30.39 -5.64 21.47
CA LEU A 665 31.01 -6.84 22.01
C LEU A 665 32.27 -7.17 21.22
N ALA A 666 33.41 -7.26 21.91
CA ALA A 666 34.70 -7.59 21.33
C ALA A 666 35.16 -8.96 21.81
N PRO A 667 35.62 -9.87 20.93
CA PRO A 667 36.15 -11.18 21.31
C PRO A 667 37.57 -11.09 21.89
N ALA A 668 38.28 -9.99 21.62
CA ALA A 668 39.58 -9.65 22.16
C ALA A 668 39.71 -8.11 22.32
N SER A 669 39.83 -7.65 23.56
CA SER A 669 40.06 -6.24 23.89
C SER A 669 41.51 -5.98 24.33
N GLY A 670 41.89 -4.72 24.53
CA GLY A 670 43.26 -4.33 24.92
C GLY A 670 43.77 -4.95 26.23
N GLY A 671 42.89 -5.49 27.08
CA GLY A 671 43.23 -6.24 28.30
C GLY A 671 43.26 -7.76 28.13
N ALA A 672 43.26 -8.27 26.89
CA ALA A 672 43.11 -9.70 26.58
C ALA A 672 41.86 -10.33 27.19
N SER A 673 40.72 -9.66 27.05
CA SER A 673 39.41 -10.12 27.53
C SER A 673 38.35 -10.05 26.45
N VAL A 674 37.37 -10.96 26.52
CA VAL A 674 36.06 -10.77 25.87
C VAL A 674 35.35 -9.66 26.62
N ARG A 675 34.93 -8.63 25.90
CA ARG A 675 34.42 -7.40 26.52
C ARG A 675 33.14 -6.95 25.84
N TYR A 676 32.09 -6.83 26.63
CA TYR A 676 30.95 -5.99 26.30
C TYR A 676 31.13 -4.63 26.97
N ALA A 677 30.79 -3.55 26.28
CA ALA A 677 30.62 -2.25 26.90
C ALA A 677 29.55 -1.41 26.22
N ILE A 678 29.00 -0.46 26.98
CA ILE A 678 28.09 0.58 26.51
C ILE A 678 28.60 1.94 26.99
N THR A 679 28.68 2.91 26.08
CA THR A 679 29.22 4.25 26.28
C THR A 679 28.20 5.29 25.88
N THR A 680 28.03 6.31 26.72
CA THR A 680 27.35 7.55 26.36
C THR A 680 28.17 8.74 26.88
N GLY A 681 27.68 9.97 26.68
CA GLY A 681 28.27 11.17 27.31
C GLY A 681 28.41 11.11 28.85
N SER A 682 27.76 10.15 29.53
CA SER A 682 27.90 9.94 30.98
C SER A 682 29.01 8.94 31.38
N GLY A 683 29.77 8.41 30.42
CA GLY A 683 30.83 7.43 30.65
C GLY A 683 30.51 6.03 30.12
N GLU A 684 31.43 5.09 30.35
CA GLU A 684 31.38 3.72 29.85
C GLU A 684 31.11 2.71 30.98
N GLN A 685 30.27 1.71 30.69
CA GLN A 685 29.99 0.59 31.58
C GLN A 685 30.30 -0.73 30.88
N GLN A 686 30.92 -1.67 31.60
CA GLN A 686 31.58 -2.82 30.98
C GLN A 686 31.29 -4.15 31.70
N LEU A 687 31.38 -5.22 30.94
CA LEU A 687 31.45 -6.61 31.38
C LEU A 687 32.70 -7.23 30.74
N ASN A 688 33.62 -7.73 31.57
CA ASN A 688 34.90 -8.27 31.12
C ASN A 688 35.07 -9.71 31.59
N ARG A 689 35.28 -10.62 30.64
CA ARG A 689 35.77 -11.98 30.94
C ARG A 689 37.22 -12.10 30.52
N ALA A 690 38.10 -12.41 31.48
CA ALA A 690 39.52 -12.62 31.22
C ALA A 690 39.76 -13.72 30.17
N GLY A 691 40.75 -13.51 29.30
CA GLY A 691 41.09 -14.38 28.19
C GLY A 691 40.27 -14.07 26.93
N ASN A 692 40.96 -14.08 25.78
CA ASN A 692 40.34 -14.00 24.46
C ASN A 692 39.58 -15.30 24.13
N LEU A 693 38.74 -15.26 23.10
CA LEU A 693 38.15 -16.47 22.51
C LEU A 693 39.22 -17.33 21.83
N SER A 694 39.03 -18.65 21.77
CA SER A 694 39.91 -19.51 20.98
C SER A 694 39.64 -19.34 19.48
N ALA A 695 40.71 -19.11 18.70
CA ALA A 695 40.62 -18.99 17.25
C ALA A 695 40.23 -20.32 16.58
N GLY A 696 39.42 -20.24 15.52
CA GLY A 696 38.96 -21.40 14.74
C GLY A 696 37.85 -22.22 15.39
N VAL A 697 37.35 -21.82 16.57
CA VAL A 697 36.30 -22.52 17.31
C VAL A 697 35.04 -21.64 17.39
N TRP A 698 33.88 -22.26 17.22
CA TRP A 698 32.59 -21.59 17.44
C TRP A 698 32.35 -21.41 18.94
N HIS A 699 32.05 -20.19 19.34
CA HIS A 699 31.63 -19.84 20.69
C HIS A 699 30.25 -19.17 20.65
N HIS A 700 29.42 -19.48 21.63
CA HIS A 700 28.16 -18.76 21.82
C HIS A 700 28.38 -17.61 22.81
N LEU A 701 28.06 -16.38 22.39
CA LEU A 701 28.13 -15.20 23.25
C LEU A 701 26.74 -14.67 23.51
N ALA A 702 26.46 -14.30 24.75
CA ALA A 702 25.27 -13.55 25.08
C ALA A 702 25.53 -12.44 26.10
N VAL A 703 24.80 -11.34 25.99
CA VAL A 703 24.80 -10.26 26.98
C VAL A 703 23.37 -9.99 27.37
N THR A 704 23.05 -10.13 28.66
CA THR A 704 21.72 -9.80 29.22
C THR A 704 21.82 -8.56 30.10
N LEU A 705 20.82 -7.69 30.08
CA LEU A 705 20.64 -6.62 31.06
C LEU A 705 19.21 -6.68 31.60
N SER A 706 19.06 -6.80 32.92
CA SER A 706 17.77 -6.61 33.61
C SER A 706 17.90 -5.58 34.73
N GLY A 707 17.14 -4.48 34.64
CA GLY A 707 17.32 -3.34 35.52
C GLY A 707 18.75 -2.80 35.43
N SER A 708 19.53 -2.94 36.51
CA SER A 708 20.95 -2.57 36.54
C SER A 708 21.93 -3.75 36.47
N THR A 709 21.41 -4.98 36.35
CA THR A 709 22.23 -6.20 36.38
C THR A 709 22.55 -6.66 34.97
N GLY A 710 23.79 -6.42 34.53
CA GLY A 710 24.33 -6.96 33.29
C GLY A 710 25.07 -8.28 33.51
N VAL A 711 24.92 -9.23 32.59
CA VAL A 711 25.65 -10.51 32.60
C VAL A 711 26.16 -10.81 31.20
N LEU A 712 27.47 -11.08 31.10
CA LEU A 712 28.10 -11.62 29.90
C LEU A 712 28.16 -13.14 30.04
N TYR A 713 27.75 -13.87 29.02
CA TYR A 713 27.81 -15.32 28.93
C TYR A 713 28.75 -15.73 27.80
N VAL A 714 29.49 -16.83 28.03
CA VAL A 714 30.29 -17.51 27.01
C VAL A 714 29.92 -18.99 27.08
N ASP A 715 29.57 -19.57 25.93
CA ASP A 715 29.17 -20.98 25.76
C ASP A 715 28.05 -21.40 26.73
N GLY A 716 27.09 -20.49 26.94
CA GLY A 716 25.91 -20.73 27.78
C GLY A 716 26.14 -20.52 29.28
N VAL A 717 27.36 -20.21 29.70
CA VAL A 717 27.73 -20.06 31.12
C VAL A 717 27.99 -18.59 31.47
N PRO A 718 27.49 -18.08 32.62
CA PRO A 718 27.82 -16.73 33.09
C PRO A 718 29.34 -16.56 33.24
N ALA A 719 29.87 -15.57 32.53
CA ALA A 719 31.30 -15.28 32.44
C ALA A 719 31.69 -14.01 33.22
N ASN A 720 30.78 -13.05 33.36
CA ASN A 720 30.92 -11.88 34.23
C ASN A 720 29.54 -11.30 34.58
N THR A 721 29.41 -10.71 35.77
CA THR A 721 28.21 -9.98 36.21
C THR A 721 28.59 -8.61 36.73
N ASN A 722 27.86 -7.58 36.30
CA ASN A 722 27.97 -6.22 36.80
C ASN A 722 26.60 -5.74 37.28
N LEU A 723 26.47 -5.45 38.57
CA LEU A 723 25.21 -5.06 39.21
C LEU A 723 24.88 -3.56 39.06
N ASN A 724 25.80 -2.77 38.49
CA ASN A 724 25.73 -1.31 38.42
C ASN A 724 25.68 -0.81 36.97
N MET A 725 25.10 -1.59 36.06
CA MET A 725 24.93 -1.19 34.66
C MET A 725 23.65 -0.35 34.49
N THR A 726 23.74 0.95 34.72
CA THR A 726 22.60 1.87 34.58
C THR A 726 22.34 2.34 33.14
N LEU A 727 23.30 2.15 32.23
CA LEU A 727 23.13 2.44 30.81
C LEU A 727 22.45 1.26 30.11
N LYS A 728 21.48 1.59 29.28
CA LYS A 728 20.65 0.66 28.51
C LYS A 728 20.72 1.03 27.03
N PRO A 729 20.39 0.12 26.10
CA PRO A 729 20.49 0.43 24.68
C PRO A 729 19.67 1.65 24.25
N SER A 730 18.50 1.87 24.86
CA SER A 730 17.70 3.08 24.62
C SER A 730 18.40 4.38 25.03
N SER A 731 19.41 4.34 25.92
CA SER A 731 20.25 5.50 26.27
C SER A 731 21.10 5.99 25.11
N LEU A 732 21.29 5.19 24.06
CA LEU A 732 22.01 5.58 22.84
C LEU A 732 21.16 6.43 21.89
N GLY A 733 19.85 6.53 22.14
CA GLY A 733 18.91 7.19 21.24
C GLY A 733 18.71 6.42 19.92
N SER A 734 18.37 7.14 18.85
CA SER A 734 18.24 6.56 17.52
C SER A 734 19.63 6.36 16.89
N THR A 735 20.15 5.14 16.95
CA THR A 735 21.50 4.80 16.47
C THR A 735 21.58 4.83 14.95
N THR A 736 22.57 5.51 14.37
CA THR A 736 22.71 5.68 12.91
C THR A 736 23.76 4.75 12.27
N GLN A 737 24.59 4.12 13.07
CA GLN A 737 25.71 3.27 12.66
C GLN A 737 25.64 1.95 13.42
N ASN A 738 24.99 0.95 12.81
CA ASN A 738 24.75 -0.34 13.44
C ASN A 738 25.42 -1.45 12.63
N TYR A 739 26.46 -2.06 13.18
CA TYR A 739 27.29 -3.01 12.47
C TYR A 739 27.43 -4.35 13.19
N ILE A 740 27.47 -5.42 12.41
CA ILE A 740 28.00 -6.73 12.82
C ILE A 740 29.35 -6.88 12.11
N GLY A 741 30.44 -7.00 12.88
CA GLY A 741 31.79 -7.19 12.36
C GLY A 741 32.65 -5.93 12.14
N LYS A 742 32.13 -4.73 12.39
CA LYS A 742 32.84 -3.46 12.18
C LYS A 742 32.81 -2.60 13.44
N SER A 743 33.92 -1.91 13.70
CA SER A 743 34.04 -0.91 14.77
C SER A 743 33.61 0.46 14.27
N GLN A 744 33.00 1.26 15.15
CA GLN A 744 32.82 2.70 14.88
C GLN A 744 34.13 3.48 15.03
N TRP A 745 35.11 2.93 15.75
CA TRP A 745 36.48 3.44 15.79
C TRP A 745 37.28 2.95 14.57
N PRO A 746 38.43 3.56 14.24
CA PRO A 746 39.33 3.05 13.22
C PRO A 746 40.11 1.79 13.70
N ASP A 747 39.41 0.85 14.33
CA ASP A 747 39.94 -0.45 14.75
C ASP A 747 39.84 -1.47 13.60
N PRO A 748 40.56 -2.60 13.66
CA PRO A 748 40.40 -3.70 12.71
C PRO A 748 38.96 -4.24 12.67
N ASN A 749 38.47 -4.58 11.48
CA ASN A 749 37.21 -5.31 11.32
C ASN A 749 37.39 -6.78 11.73
N LEU A 750 36.27 -7.43 12.08
CA LEU A 750 36.25 -8.85 12.42
C LEU A 750 36.65 -9.70 11.22
N THR A 751 37.59 -10.61 11.46
CA THR A 751 37.85 -11.75 10.57
C THR A 751 37.33 -13.01 11.25
N GLY A 752 36.25 -13.57 10.71
CA GLY A 752 35.53 -14.69 11.34
C GLY A 752 34.09 -14.83 10.88
N SER A 753 33.40 -15.83 11.39
CA SER A 753 32.00 -16.12 11.05
C SER A 753 31.03 -15.76 12.18
N VAL A 754 29.83 -15.30 11.82
CA VAL A 754 28.74 -14.98 12.73
C VAL A 754 27.48 -15.74 12.31
N ASP A 755 26.78 -16.32 13.28
CA ASP A 755 25.58 -17.14 13.08
C ASP A 755 24.54 -16.83 14.18
N ASP A 756 23.26 -17.00 13.85
CA ASP A 756 22.12 -16.93 14.77
C ASP A 756 22.12 -15.69 15.68
N PHE A 757 22.25 -14.50 15.09
CA PHE A 757 22.29 -13.24 15.84
C PHE A 757 20.87 -12.83 16.28
N ARG A 758 20.65 -12.72 17.59
CA ARG A 758 19.35 -12.46 18.20
C ARG A 758 19.39 -11.24 19.11
N LEU A 759 18.32 -10.45 19.05
CA LEU A 759 17.99 -9.37 19.97
C LEU A 759 16.66 -9.69 20.65
N TYR A 760 16.64 -9.63 21.98
CA TYR A 760 15.45 -9.78 22.81
C TYR A 760 15.18 -8.46 23.52
N SER A 761 13.90 -8.10 23.69
CA SER A 761 13.43 -6.95 24.46
C SER A 761 13.31 -7.21 25.97
N ARG A 762 13.96 -8.28 26.43
CA ARG A 762 14.07 -8.68 27.84
C ARG A 762 15.41 -9.37 28.09
N ALA A 763 15.80 -9.44 29.36
CA ALA A 763 16.85 -10.36 29.78
C ALA A 763 16.34 -11.81 29.71
N LEU A 764 17.12 -12.68 29.06
CA LEU A 764 16.97 -14.12 29.17
C LEU A 764 17.55 -14.61 30.49
N SER A 765 16.94 -15.65 31.06
CA SER A 765 17.51 -16.39 32.19
C SER A 765 18.72 -17.21 31.76
N ALA A 766 19.56 -17.60 32.73
CA ALA A 766 20.72 -18.45 32.46
C ALA A 766 20.35 -19.78 31.77
N THR A 767 19.19 -20.36 32.11
CA THR A 767 18.69 -21.59 31.47
C THR A 767 18.34 -21.37 30.00
N GLU A 768 17.68 -20.25 29.68
CA GLU A 768 17.35 -19.90 28.29
C GLU A 768 18.62 -19.63 27.47
N VAL A 769 19.60 -18.92 28.03
CA VAL A 769 20.90 -18.68 27.37
C VAL A 769 21.67 -20.00 27.16
N ALA A 770 21.65 -20.91 28.14
CA ALA A 770 22.27 -22.23 28.00
C ALA A 770 21.62 -23.07 26.88
N ALA A 771 20.31 -22.95 26.68
CA ALA A 771 19.61 -23.60 25.57
C ALA A 771 20.01 -23.02 24.20
N LEU A 772 20.24 -21.70 24.10
CA LEU A 772 20.74 -21.07 22.86
C LEU A 772 22.18 -21.51 22.52
N ALA A 773 23.02 -21.69 23.54
CA ALA A 773 24.38 -22.18 23.38
C ALA A 773 24.47 -23.69 23.05
N ASN A 774 23.36 -24.41 23.12
CA ASN A 774 23.33 -25.85 22.91
C ASN A 774 22.07 -26.25 22.12
N PRO A 775 21.96 -25.85 20.84
CA PRO A 775 20.77 -26.09 20.04
C PRO A 775 20.54 -27.58 19.79
N VAL A 776 19.28 -27.93 19.52
CA VAL A 776 18.98 -29.25 18.94
C VAL A 776 19.63 -29.38 17.55
N PRO A 777 19.97 -30.59 17.08
CA PRO A 777 20.62 -30.75 15.79
C PRO A 777 19.71 -30.31 14.64
N PRO A 778 20.26 -29.95 13.46
CA PRO A 778 19.44 -29.73 12.27
C PRO A 778 18.84 -31.06 11.77
N ALA A 779 17.81 -30.96 10.93
CA ALA A 779 17.25 -32.14 10.26
C ALA A 779 18.32 -32.84 9.41
N PRO A 780 18.44 -34.18 9.48
CA PRO A 780 19.34 -34.94 8.62
C PRO A 780 19.08 -34.68 7.13
N ALA A 781 20.14 -34.48 6.36
CA ALA A 781 20.07 -34.30 4.92
C ALA A 781 20.50 -35.56 4.16
N GLY A 782 20.16 -35.63 2.87
CA GLY A 782 20.62 -36.70 1.98
C GLY A 782 20.08 -38.09 2.34
N LEU A 783 18.91 -38.17 2.99
CA LEU A 783 18.26 -39.45 3.24
C LEU A 783 17.99 -40.15 1.91
N ALA A 784 18.41 -41.40 1.80
CA ALA A 784 18.18 -42.28 0.67
C ALA A 784 17.65 -43.63 1.15
N ALA A 785 16.81 -44.27 0.32
CA ALA A 785 16.23 -45.57 0.59
C ALA A 785 16.45 -46.53 -0.58
N VAL A 786 16.99 -47.71 -0.28
CA VAL A 786 17.24 -48.78 -1.25
C VAL A 786 16.40 -49.99 -0.86
N ALA A 787 15.48 -50.39 -1.74
CA ALA A 787 14.63 -51.55 -1.51
C ALA A 787 15.42 -52.86 -1.70
N GLY A 788 15.10 -53.85 -0.87
CA GLY A 788 15.54 -55.24 -1.04
C GLY A 788 14.40 -56.20 -0.71
N ASN A 789 14.71 -57.50 -0.62
CA ASN A 789 13.71 -58.50 -0.25
C ASN A 789 13.30 -58.37 1.22
N ALA A 790 12.02 -58.05 1.45
CA ALA A 790 11.41 -57.83 2.76
C ALA A 790 12.14 -56.79 3.63
N GLN A 791 12.88 -55.87 3.00
CA GLN A 791 13.67 -54.87 3.72
C GLN A 791 13.89 -53.57 2.91
N VAL A 792 14.22 -52.50 3.62
CA VAL A 792 14.70 -51.24 3.03
C VAL A 792 15.95 -50.80 3.78
N ALA A 793 17.06 -50.62 3.05
CA ALA A 793 18.28 -50.01 3.58
C ALA A 793 18.21 -48.49 3.44
N LEU A 794 18.46 -47.78 4.54
CA LEU A 794 18.46 -46.33 4.64
C LEU A 794 19.88 -45.84 4.92
N ASN A 795 20.26 -44.71 4.32
CA ASN A 795 21.47 -43.97 4.65
C ASN A 795 21.20 -42.46 4.58
N TRP A 796 21.93 -41.68 5.37
CA TRP A 796 21.83 -40.22 5.40
C TRP A 796 23.15 -39.58 5.85
N ASN A 797 23.25 -38.26 5.68
CA ASN A 797 24.42 -37.49 6.09
C ASN A 797 24.35 -37.14 7.57
N ALA A 798 25.52 -37.05 8.22
CA ALA A 798 25.61 -36.62 9.61
C ALA A 798 25.09 -35.18 9.77
N ALA A 799 24.09 -34.99 10.63
CA ALA A 799 23.67 -33.68 11.11
C ALA A 799 24.66 -33.12 12.16
N SER A 800 24.98 -31.83 12.08
CA SER A 800 25.86 -31.17 13.06
C SER A 800 25.31 -31.30 14.48
N THR A 801 26.18 -31.45 15.49
CA THR A 801 25.82 -31.61 16.91
C THR A 801 24.96 -32.84 17.28
N ALA A 802 24.58 -33.68 16.31
CA ALA A 802 23.82 -34.90 16.57
C ALA A 802 24.69 -35.95 17.27
N THR A 803 24.17 -36.55 18.33
CA THR A 803 24.76 -37.72 18.99
C THR A 803 24.02 -39.03 18.67
N GLY A 804 22.90 -38.94 17.95
CA GLY A 804 22.12 -40.09 17.48
C GLY A 804 21.01 -39.69 16.50
N TYR A 805 20.27 -40.68 16.01
CA TYR A 805 19.15 -40.48 15.09
C TYR A 805 17.94 -41.35 15.46
N LYS A 806 16.73 -40.84 15.19
CA LYS A 806 15.48 -41.63 15.20
C LYS A 806 15.00 -41.84 13.78
N ILE A 807 14.63 -43.08 13.47
CA ILE A 807 14.13 -43.47 12.15
C ILE A 807 12.65 -43.67 12.31
N LYS A 808 11.87 -43.04 11.43
CA LYS A 808 10.42 -43.11 11.46
C LYS A 808 9.89 -43.62 10.14
N ARG A 809 8.84 -44.42 10.21
CA ARG A 809 8.20 -45.05 9.05
C ARG A 809 6.70 -44.76 9.04
N SER A 810 6.12 -44.59 7.85
CA SER A 810 4.67 -44.52 7.64
C SER A 810 4.24 -45.30 6.41
N LEU A 811 2.97 -45.67 6.35
CA LEU A 811 2.28 -46.15 5.15
C LEU A 811 1.55 -45.02 4.40
N THR A 812 1.48 -43.83 5.00
CA THR A 812 0.81 -42.66 4.43
C THR A 812 1.84 -41.57 4.17
N SER A 813 1.81 -40.98 2.97
CA SER A 813 2.74 -39.90 2.64
C SER A 813 2.49 -38.68 3.53
N GLY A 814 3.56 -38.06 4.06
CA GLY A 814 3.49 -36.82 4.83
C GLY A 814 2.93 -36.91 6.25
N SER A 815 2.40 -38.04 6.72
CA SER A 815 1.80 -38.15 8.07
C SER A 815 1.85 -39.59 8.62
N GLY A 816 1.48 -39.78 9.90
CA GLY A 816 1.33 -41.11 10.50
C GLY A 816 2.64 -41.84 10.84
N TYR A 817 3.75 -41.11 10.98
CA TYR A 817 5.07 -41.68 11.25
C TYR A 817 5.16 -42.32 12.64
N VAL A 818 5.67 -43.56 12.69
CA VAL A 818 6.02 -44.27 13.93
C VAL A 818 7.53 -44.45 14.03
N ASN A 819 8.08 -44.31 15.24
CA ASN A 819 9.50 -44.57 15.50
C ASN A 819 9.78 -46.07 15.34
N ILE A 820 10.70 -46.43 14.45
CA ILE A 820 11.14 -47.82 14.22
C ILE A 820 12.58 -48.08 14.67
N ALA A 821 13.35 -47.03 14.94
CA ALA A 821 14.64 -47.11 15.63
C ALA A 821 14.95 -45.80 16.35
N THR A 822 15.71 -45.89 17.43
CA THR A 822 16.24 -44.75 18.20
C THR A 822 17.74 -44.93 18.40
N ASN A 823 18.51 -43.84 18.43
CA ASN A 823 19.97 -43.84 18.54
C ASN A 823 20.66 -44.66 17.44
N ALA A 824 20.08 -44.65 16.23
CA ALA A 824 20.71 -45.28 15.08
C ALA A 824 21.96 -44.50 14.64
N THR A 825 22.84 -45.18 13.94
CA THR A 825 23.98 -44.59 13.20
C THR A 825 23.53 -44.15 11.79
N LEU A 826 24.43 -43.58 10.98
CA LEU A 826 24.14 -43.02 9.64
C LEU A 826 23.53 -44.00 8.60
N THR A 827 23.37 -45.27 8.97
CA THR A 827 22.69 -46.28 8.17
C THR A 827 21.71 -47.07 9.06
N PHE A 828 20.62 -47.51 8.46
CA PHE A 828 19.65 -48.38 9.12
C PHE A 828 18.96 -49.29 8.11
N THR A 829 18.88 -50.59 8.38
CA THR A 829 18.11 -51.52 7.53
C THR A 829 16.81 -51.90 8.24
N ASN A 830 15.69 -51.43 7.70
CA ASN A 830 14.36 -51.79 8.20
C ASN A 830 13.94 -53.14 7.58
N THR A 831 13.97 -54.21 8.35
CA THR A 831 13.65 -55.59 7.91
C THR A 831 12.20 -55.97 8.24
N GLY A 832 11.75 -57.15 7.77
CA GLY A 832 10.42 -57.70 8.06
C GLY A 832 9.28 -56.96 7.37
N LEU A 833 9.57 -56.26 6.27
CA LEU A 833 8.57 -55.52 5.51
C LEU A 833 7.81 -56.44 4.55
N ALA A 834 6.53 -56.15 4.35
CA ALA A 834 5.76 -56.79 3.28
C ALA A 834 6.26 -56.29 1.91
N ASN A 835 6.67 -57.22 1.06
CA ASN A 835 7.02 -56.95 -0.33
C ASN A 835 5.80 -56.44 -1.11
N GLY A 836 6.04 -55.56 -2.09
CA GLY A 836 4.99 -54.90 -2.87
C GLY A 836 4.33 -53.71 -2.17
N THR A 837 4.52 -53.53 -0.86
CA THR A 837 3.99 -52.37 -0.10
C THR A 837 4.96 -51.18 -0.16
N LEU A 838 4.44 -49.98 -0.46
CA LEU A 838 5.22 -48.75 -0.43
C LEU A 838 5.32 -48.22 1.00
N TYR A 839 6.55 -47.97 1.47
CA TYR A 839 6.81 -47.39 2.78
C TYR A 839 7.46 -46.03 2.64
N TYR A 840 7.12 -45.12 3.54
CA TYR A 840 7.70 -43.78 3.63
C TYR A 840 8.58 -43.66 4.86
N PHE A 841 9.74 -43.04 4.72
CA PHE A 841 10.73 -42.91 5.78
C PHE A 841 11.17 -41.45 5.95
N VAL A 842 11.36 -41.07 7.21
CA VAL A 842 12.03 -39.84 7.61
C VAL A 842 12.99 -40.14 8.75
N VAL A 843 14.02 -39.33 8.90
CA VAL A 843 14.98 -39.42 10.00
C VAL A 843 15.03 -38.08 10.73
N SER A 844 15.06 -38.11 12.06
CA SER A 844 15.37 -36.95 12.89
C SER A 844 16.69 -37.19 13.63
N ALA A 845 17.45 -36.13 13.84
CA ALA A 845 18.67 -36.14 14.64
C ALA A 845 18.35 -35.84 16.10
N THR A 846 19.16 -36.37 17.01
CA THR A 846 18.99 -36.19 18.46
C THR A 846 20.32 -35.83 19.11
N ASN A 847 20.26 -34.98 20.14
CA ASN A 847 21.32 -34.78 21.11
C ASN A 847 20.73 -34.71 22.54
N SER A 848 21.54 -34.39 23.55
CA SER A 848 21.08 -34.24 24.95
C SER A 848 20.10 -33.09 25.16
N PHE A 849 19.96 -32.18 24.20
CA PHE A 849 19.11 -30.99 24.27
C PHE A 849 17.78 -31.17 23.53
N GLY A 850 17.66 -32.21 22.69
CA GLY A 850 16.39 -32.57 22.07
C GLY A 850 16.52 -33.24 20.70
N GLU A 851 15.41 -33.20 19.97
CA GLU A 851 15.23 -33.85 18.66
C GLU A 851 14.98 -32.80 17.58
N SER A 852 15.59 -32.97 16.42
CA SER A 852 15.39 -32.12 15.25
C SER A 852 14.00 -32.31 14.62
N THR A 853 13.65 -31.43 13.68
CA THR A 853 12.60 -31.73 12.69
C THR A 853 12.99 -32.93 11.83
N ASN A 854 12.00 -33.53 11.16
CA ASN A 854 12.23 -34.66 10.25
C ASN A 854 12.99 -34.22 8.99
N SER A 855 13.84 -35.10 8.45
CA SER A 855 14.44 -34.99 7.13
C SER A 855 13.37 -34.88 6.02
N THR A 856 13.82 -34.58 4.80
CA THR A 856 13.00 -34.84 3.61
C THR A 856 12.61 -36.32 3.58
N GLN A 857 11.35 -36.58 3.23
CA GLN A 857 10.78 -37.91 3.17
C GLN A 857 11.29 -38.65 1.93
N VAL A 858 11.65 -39.92 2.10
CA VAL A 858 11.91 -40.86 0.99
C VAL A 858 10.92 -42.01 1.03
N SER A 859 10.82 -42.75 -0.07
CA SER A 859 9.99 -43.93 -0.13
C SER A 859 10.69 -45.08 -0.83
N ALA A 860 10.40 -46.30 -0.42
CA ALA A 860 10.85 -47.50 -1.12
C ALA A 860 9.82 -48.61 -1.00
N ARG A 861 9.78 -49.47 -2.03
CA ARG A 861 8.88 -50.63 -2.11
C ARG A 861 9.74 -51.90 -2.13
N PRO A 862 9.86 -52.64 -1.02
CA PRO A 862 10.52 -53.94 -0.99
C PRO A 862 9.94 -54.88 -2.05
N THR A 863 10.79 -55.67 -2.67
CA THR A 863 10.40 -56.59 -3.75
C THR A 863 10.88 -57.99 -3.43
N SER A 864 10.01 -58.98 -3.66
CA SER A 864 10.39 -60.37 -3.53
C SER A 864 11.53 -60.71 -4.49
N SER A 865 12.50 -61.50 -4.01
CA SER A 865 13.56 -62.10 -4.84
C SER A 865 13.24 -63.52 -5.30
N ALA A 866 12.09 -64.07 -4.90
CA ALA A 866 11.67 -65.41 -5.30
C ALA A 866 11.35 -65.45 -6.80
N SER A 867 11.57 -66.61 -7.43
CA SER A 867 11.09 -66.84 -8.79
C SER A 867 9.56 -66.93 -8.79
N VAL A 868 8.93 -66.38 -9.83
CA VAL A 868 7.47 -66.34 -9.93
C VAL A 868 7.01 -66.62 -11.35
N ALA A 869 5.86 -67.29 -11.46
CA ALA A 869 5.17 -67.44 -12.74
C ALA A 869 4.34 -66.19 -13.02
N MET A 870 4.38 -65.72 -14.28
CA MET A 870 3.41 -64.75 -14.76
C MET A 870 2.14 -65.47 -15.19
N ASN A 871 0.99 -64.92 -14.83
CA ASN A 871 -0.29 -65.32 -15.35
C ASN A 871 -0.60 -64.53 -16.61
N ALA A 872 -1.11 -65.20 -17.64
CA ALA A 872 -1.55 -64.56 -18.87
C ALA A 872 -2.94 -65.10 -19.24
N ALA A 873 -3.88 -64.19 -19.51
CA ALA A 873 -5.23 -64.53 -19.93
C ALA A 873 -5.65 -63.68 -21.13
N ASN A 874 -6.42 -64.26 -22.05
CA ASN A 874 -7.04 -63.53 -23.14
C ASN A 874 -8.45 -63.10 -22.71
N ALA A 875 -8.74 -61.80 -22.78
CA ALA A 875 -10.06 -61.26 -22.55
C ALA A 875 -10.33 -60.09 -23.51
N ALA A 876 -11.48 -60.12 -24.20
CA ALA A 876 -11.95 -59.04 -25.07
C ALA A 876 -10.94 -58.52 -26.12
N GLY A 877 -10.14 -59.43 -26.72
CA GLY A 877 -9.13 -59.05 -27.71
C GLY A 877 -7.85 -58.44 -27.11
N GLN A 878 -7.61 -58.64 -25.82
CA GLN A 878 -6.42 -58.17 -25.12
C GLN A 878 -5.78 -59.30 -24.31
N LEU A 879 -4.45 -59.32 -24.27
CA LEU A 879 -3.66 -60.16 -23.38
C LEU A 879 -3.47 -59.44 -22.04
N GLN A 880 -4.11 -59.99 -21.01
CA GLN A 880 -3.96 -59.54 -19.62
C GLN A 880 -2.82 -60.34 -18.99
N ILE A 881 -1.73 -59.67 -18.65
CA ILE A 881 -0.57 -60.25 -17.96
C ILE A 881 -0.61 -59.77 -16.52
N SER A 882 -0.47 -60.67 -15.56
CA SER A 882 -0.37 -60.31 -14.14
C SER A 882 0.64 -61.18 -13.41
N TRP A 883 1.18 -60.66 -12.34
CA TRP A 883 2.07 -61.37 -11.42
C TRP A 883 1.72 -61.00 -9.97
N PRO A 884 2.18 -61.78 -8.99
CA PRO A 884 1.95 -61.49 -7.57
C PRO A 884 2.38 -60.06 -7.18
N ALA A 885 1.54 -59.41 -6.37
CA ALA A 885 1.70 -57.99 -6.03
C ALA A 885 3.00 -57.71 -5.25
N ASP A 886 3.55 -58.70 -4.56
CA ASP A 886 4.85 -58.67 -3.89
C ASP A 886 6.07 -58.59 -4.84
N HIS A 887 5.83 -58.71 -6.15
CA HIS A 887 6.83 -58.49 -7.22
C HIS A 887 6.55 -57.18 -7.99
N THR A 888 5.68 -56.29 -7.49
CA THR A 888 5.51 -54.92 -8.02
C THR A 888 6.83 -54.16 -7.91
N GLY A 889 7.42 -53.81 -9.06
CA GLY A 889 8.81 -53.34 -9.16
C GLY A 889 9.63 -54.15 -10.17
N TRP A 890 9.22 -55.39 -10.48
CA TRP A 890 9.85 -56.17 -11.55
C TRP A 890 9.50 -55.62 -12.93
N GLN A 891 10.45 -55.75 -13.87
CA GLN A 891 10.36 -55.21 -15.21
C GLN A 891 9.77 -56.27 -16.15
N LEU A 892 8.58 -56.02 -16.71
CA LEU A 892 8.06 -56.84 -17.79
C LEU A 892 8.87 -56.54 -19.06
N GLN A 893 9.29 -57.57 -19.77
CA GLN A 893 10.00 -57.47 -21.03
C GLN A 893 9.28 -58.27 -22.11
N SER A 894 9.35 -57.80 -23.36
CA SER A 894 8.74 -58.45 -24.51
C SER A 894 9.74 -58.67 -25.67
N GLN A 895 9.48 -59.66 -26.50
CA GLN A 895 10.24 -59.96 -27.72
C GLN A 895 9.29 -60.53 -28.81
N THR A 896 9.57 -60.30 -30.10
CA THR A 896 8.67 -60.61 -31.25
C THR A 896 9.21 -61.67 -32.24
N ASN A 897 9.97 -62.67 -31.79
CA ASN A 897 10.54 -63.72 -32.64
C ASN A 897 9.50 -64.73 -33.17
N ASN A 898 9.80 -65.45 -34.26
CA ASN A 898 8.99 -66.61 -34.71
C ASN A 898 9.17 -67.82 -33.76
N LEU A 899 8.10 -68.59 -33.52
CA LEU A 899 8.04 -69.81 -32.69
C LEU A 899 9.17 -70.82 -32.94
N THR A 900 9.61 -70.97 -34.20
CA THR A 900 10.67 -71.92 -34.57
C THR A 900 12.10 -71.43 -34.31
N SER A 901 12.30 -70.13 -34.05
CA SER A 901 13.64 -69.54 -33.86
C SER A 901 14.13 -69.55 -32.40
N GLY A 902 13.28 -69.96 -31.45
CA GLY A 902 13.60 -69.95 -30.01
C GLY A 902 13.65 -68.56 -29.37
N LEU A 903 13.90 -68.51 -28.06
CA LEU A 903 14.05 -67.27 -27.29
C LEU A 903 15.42 -66.64 -27.58
N GLY A 904 15.44 -65.35 -27.97
CA GLY A 904 16.68 -64.62 -28.25
C GLY A 904 17.12 -63.70 -27.12
N THR A 905 18.16 -62.89 -27.36
CA THR A 905 18.70 -61.91 -26.40
C THR A 905 18.07 -60.52 -26.51
N ASN A 906 17.28 -60.25 -27.56
CA ASN A 906 16.72 -58.93 -27.87
C ASN A 906 15.40 -58.64 -27.12
N TRP A 907 15.45 -58.63 -25.79
CA TRP A 907 14.31 -58.28 -24.95
C TRP A 907 14.17 -56.77 -24.79
N VAL A 908 12.95 -56.26 -24.96
CA VAL A 908 12.63 -54.84 -24.81
C VAL A 908 11.79 -54.64 -23.56
N ASN A 909 12.12 -53.62 -22.76
CA ASN A 909 11.36 -53.24 -21.57
C ASN A 909 9.97 -52.73 -21.96
N VAL A 910 8.93 -53.29 -21.34
CA VAL A 910 7.58 -52.75 -21.44
C VAL A 910 7.49 -51.52 -20.54
N PRO A 911 7.18 -50.32 -21.09
CA PRO A 911 7.10 -49.09 -20.32
C PRO A 911 6.15 -49.20 -19.14
N THR A 912 6.45 -48.48 -18.04
CA THR A 912 5.63 -48.39 -16.81
C THR A 912 5.42 -49.68 -16.01
N SER A 913 5.88 -50.84 -16.49
CA SER A 913 5.60 -52.14 -15.85
C SER A 913 6.17 -52.29 -14.43
N MET A 914 7.23 -51.56 -14.07
CA MET A 914 7.76 -51.56 -12.69
C MET A 914 6.83 -50.89 -11.66
N GLN A 915 5.80 -50.15 -12.10
CA GLN A 915 4.87 -49.44 -11.20
C GLN A 915 3.61 -50.24 -10.87
N THR A 916 3.44 -51.41 -11.48
CA THR A 916 2.22 -52.23 -11.41
C THR A 916 2.59 -53.71 -11.27
N ASN A 917 1.61 -54.56 -10.97
CA ASN A 917 1.73 -56.02 -11.04
C ASN A 917 0.87 -56.63 -12.15
N GLN A 918 0.29 -55.79 -13.01
CA GLN A 918 -0.56 -56.21 -14.12
C GLN A 918 -0.41 -55.25 -15.30
N MET A 919 -0.49 -55.80 -16.50
CA MET A 919 -0.37 -55.10 -17.77
C MET A 919 -1.35 -55.67 -18.79
N THR A 920 -1.89 -54.79 -19.62
CA THR A 920 -2.75 -55.16 -20.72
C THR A 920 -2.03 -54.89 -22.03
N VAL A 921 -1.98 -55.89 -22.92
CA VAL A 921 -1.41 -55.75 -24.27
C VAL A 921 -2.51 -56.01 -25.29
N PRO A 922 -2.81 -55.07 -26.21
CA PRO A 922 -3.75 -55.32 -27.30
C PRO A 922 -3.29 -56.49 -28.19
N LEU A 923 -4.19 -57.41 -28.49
CA LEU A 923 -3.94 -58.45 -29.49
C LEU A 923 -4.33 -57.90 -30.86
N ASN A 924 -3.37 -57.70 -31.77
CA ASN A 924 -3.64 -57.40 -33.17
C ASN A 924 -3.40 -58.65 -34.03
N SER A 925 -4.10 -58.76 -35.15
CA SER A 925 -3.96 -59.91 -36.07
C SER A 925 -2.69 -59.85 -36.94
N THR A 926 -1.86 -58.81 -36.78
CA THR A 926 -0.67 -58.54 -37.60
C THR A 926 0.65 -58.75 -36.85
N ASN A 927 0.66 -58.78 -35.52
CA ASN A 927 1.85 -59.14 -34.76
C ASN A 927 1.95 -60.67 -34.74
N GLY A 928 3.10 -61.21 -35.14
CA GLY A 928 3.39 -62.65 -35.04
C GLY A 928 3.48 -63.14 -33.59
N SER A 929 4.34 -64.12 -33.31
CA SER A 929 4.54 -64.60 -31.94
C SER A 929 5.24 -63.53 -31.07
N VAL A 930 4.65 -63.20 -29.92
CA VAL A 930 5.23 -62.30 -28.91
C VAL A 930 5.48 -63.08 -27.62
N PHE A 931 6.69 -63.00 -27.11
CA PHE A 931 7.11 -63.61 -25.85
C PHE A 931 7.22 -62.54 -24.77
N PHE A 932 6.83 -62.90 -23.55
CA PHE A 932 6.96 -62.03 -22.37
C PHE A 932 7.80 -62.73 -21.31
N ARG A 933 8.60 -61.96 -20.57
CA ARG A 933 9.26 -62.43 -19.33
C ARG A 933 9.21 -61.35 -18.27
N LEU A 934 9.17 -61.77 -17.01
CA LEU A 934 9.35 -60.87 -15.88
C LEU A 934 10.83 -60.89 -15.48
N ALA A 935 11.47 -59.74 -15.54
CA ALA A 935 12.87 -59.57 -15.16
C ALA A 935 12.97 -58.87 -13.82
N ARG A 936 13.74 -59.45 -12.90
CA ARG A 936 14.10 -58.79 -11.65
C ARG A 936 14.95 -57.54 -11.96
N PRO A 937 14.69 -56.38 -11.33
CA PRO A 937 15.65 -55.28 -11.28
C PRO A 937 16.82 -55.76 -10.43
N TYR A 938 18.05 -55.48 -10.89
CA TYR A 938 19.28 -55.97 -10.27
C TYR A 938 19.36 -55.78 -8.76
#